data_AF-A0A2K1QPT2-F1
#
_entry.id   AF-A0A2K1QPT2-F1
#
_cell.length_a   1.000
_cell.length_b   1.000
_cell.length_c   1.000
_cell.angle_alpha   90.00
_cell.angle_beta   90.00
_cell.angle_gamma   90.00
#
_symmetry.space_group_name_H-M   'P 1'
#
loop_
_entity.id
_entity.type
_entity.pdbx_description
1 polymer ?
#
loop_
_entity_poly.entity_id
_entity_poly.type
_entity_poly.pdbx_seq_one_letter_code
_entity_poly.pdbx_strand_id
1 'polypeptide(L)'
;MEGIKRTFAQCKREQRSALVTYVTAGFPTAEETPDILLGMERGGADLIELGMPFTDPIADGPTIQKANTIALKNGVNVTGCLRMVKEARSKGLKAPVLLMGYYNPLLSYGEEKMLKDAKESGVNGFIMVDLPPEEAVRFRNHCTQTGLSYIPLIAPSTSESRMKLLCKIADSFIYVVSRMGVTGASGTMNAALPELVERVKKFSGNIPAAVGFGVSTRDHFVSVGKIADGVVIGSQIVATLEKASPGDRPKAVEEYCAMITARGQSNGTTREVGIVETMSEAAEPNGVHVNGVVTDSDVPDGDGLADQLDALSTTTDPSKLPMRFGEFGGQYVPESLMDCLRELDEGFNTAINDESFWKEFRSHYSWMGRPGQLHRAERLTEFAGGANIWLKREDLNHTGSHKINNALGQILLARRLGKTEIIAETGAGQHGVATATVCAKFGMPCTIYMGAEDVRRQALNVFRIKLLGAKVVAVEAGSRTLRDAVNEAMRSWVTNLSSTHYIIGSAIGPHPFPTIVRTFQSVIGQETKAQMQEYIGRLPDAVVACVGGGSNAAGMFYPFSADPSVKLLGVEAGGDGIDTDRHSATLSGGTKGVLHGVRTYILQDAHGQISDTHSVSAGLDYPGVGPELASWKDSDRAKFVAATDAEAFKGFRWLSQLEGIIPALETSHAVFGAVELAKQMGKGKEIVVCLSGRGDKDVQSVAEELPRLGPGIGWDLRF
;
A
#
# COMPACT_ATOMS: atom_id res chain seq x y z
N MET A 1 14.69 3.43 -24.80
CA MET A 1 16.00 3.02 -24.25
C MET A 1 17.18 3.83 -24.78
N GLU A 2 17.54 3.74 -26.07
CA GLU A 2 18.78 4.37 -26.60
C GLU A 2 18.89 5.90 -26.43
N GLY A 3 17.76 6.63 -26.44
CA GLY A 3 17.75 8.05 -26.13
C GLY A 3 18.31 8.37 -24.74
N ILE A 4 17.98 7.55 -23.74
CA ILE A 4 18.43 7.71 -22.34
C ILE A 4 19.94 7.47 -22.25
N LYS A 5 20.42 6.35 -22.80
CA LYS A 5 21.85 6.00 -22.81
C LYS A 5 22.70 7.08 -23.50
N ARG A 6 22.25 7.57 -24.66
CA ARG A 6 22.94 8.65 -25.38
C ARG A 6 23.00 9.94 -24.56
N THR A 7 21.94 10.25 -23.82
CA THR A 7 21.87 11.43 -22.96
C THR A 7 22.91 11.37 -21.86
N PHE A 8 22.94 10.29 -21.06
CA PHE A 8 23.97 10.14 -20.02
C PHE A 8 25.40 10.10 -20.58
N ALA A 9 25.60 9.46 -21.73
CA ALA A 9 26.90 9.45 -22.40
C ALA A 9 27.32 10.87 -22.86
N GLN A 10 26.37 11.69 -23.31
CA GLN A 10 26.63 13.09 -23.66
C GLN A 10 26.96 13.93 -22.43
N CYS A 11 26.16 13.85 -21.37
CA CYS A 11 26.43 14.57 -20.12
C CYS A 11 27.84 14.23 -19.58
N LYS A 12 28.21 12.95 -19.63
CA LYS A 12 29.55 12.48 -19.25
C LYS A 12 30.66 13.08 -20.11
N ARG A 13 30.49 13.15 -21.45
CA ARG A 13 31.46 13.82 -22.35
C ARG A 13 31.58 15.31 -22.07
N GLU A 14 30.48 15.95 -21.69
CA GLU A 14 30.40 17.36 -21.32
C GLU A 14 30.82 17.63 -19.86
N GLN A 15 31.31 16.61 -19.13
CA GLN A 15 31.75 16.67 -17.73
C GLN A 15 30.71 17.31 -16.79
N ARG A 16 29.44 16.94 -16.99
CA ARG A 16 28.32 17.43 -16.17
C ARG A 16 27.35 16.30 -15.83
N SER A 17 26.60 16.49 -14.76
CA SER A 17 25.46 15.61 -14.44
C SER A 17 24.26 15.93 -15.33
N ALA A 18 23.47 14.90 -15.64
CA ALA A 18 22.19 15.06 -16.30
C ALA A 18 21.17 15.72 -15.36
N LEU A 19 20.35 16.66 -15.85
CA LEU A 19 19.17 17.13 -15.16
C LEU A 19 17.96 16.27 -15.56
N VAL A 20 17.40 15.56 -14.59
CA VAL A 20 16.14 14.81 -14.74
C VAL A 20 15.04 15.61 -14.05
N THR A 21 13.98 15.95 -14.77
CA THR A 21 12.86 16.75 -14.24
C THR A 21 11.61 15.89 -14.09
N TYR A 22 10.75 16.20 -13.14
CA TYR A 22 9.44 15.54 -12.98
C TYR A 22 8.28 16.54 -13.00
N VAL A 23 7.19 16.16 -13.65
CA VAL A 23 5.87 16.81 -13.53
C VAL A 23 4.74 15.78 -13.60
N THR A 24 3.67 15.99 -12.85
CA THR A 24 2.43 15.22 -12.97
C THR A 24 1.67 15.62 -14.23
N ALA A 25 1.38 14.67 -15.12
CA ALA A 25 0.58 14.90 -16.31
C ALA A 25 -0.78 15.49 -15.92
N GLY A 26 -1.22 16.55 -16.58
CA GLY A 26 -2.47 17.22 -16.22
C GLY A 26 -2.36 18.30 -15.18
N PHE A 27 -1.17 18.54 -14.61
CA PHE A 27 -0.97 19.57 -13.61
C PHE A 27 -0.20 20.79 -14.18
N PRO A 28 -0.70 22.03 -13.96
CA PRO A 28 -1.99 22.35 -13.34
C PRO A 28 -3.20 22.16 -14.26
N THR A 29 -2.99 22.07 -15.58
CA THR A 29 -4.02 21.78 -16.59
C THR A 29 -3.53 20.70 -17.57
N ALA A 30 -4.46 20.03 -18.24
CA ALA A 30 -4.14 19.01 -19.24
C ALA A 30 -3.50 19.62 -20.50
N GLU A 31 -4.01 20.77 -20.93
CA GLU A 31 -3.67 21.45 -22.17
C GLU A 31 -2.25 22.04 -22.12
N GLU A 32 -1.79 22.50 -20.95
CA GLU A 32 -0.46 23.09 -20.80
C GLU A 32 0.65 22.04 -20.65
N THR A 33 0.31 20.77 -20.36
CA THR A 33 1.32 19.74 -20.09
C THR A 33 2.35 19.61 -21.23
N PRO A 34 1.97 19.49 -22.52
CA PRO A 34 2.94 19.42 -23.62
C PRO A 34 3.89 20.62 -23.68
N ASP A 35 3.39 21.83 -23.44
CA ASP A 35 4.20 23.05 -23.48
C ASP A 35 5.10 23.18 -22.25
N ILE A 36 4.66 22.67 -21.10
CA ILE A 36 5.48 22.53 -19.89
C ILE A 36 6.66 21.59 -20.15
N LEU A 37 6.46 20.45 -20.82
CA LEU A 37 7.56 19.53 -21.18
C LEU A 37 8.59 20.21 -22.08
N LEU A 38 8.14 21.00 -23.05
CA LEU A 38 9.02 21.79 -23.91
C LEU A 38 9.75 22.89 -23.14
N GLY A 39 9.08 23.54 -22.18
CA GLY A 39 9.70 24.51 -21.28
C GLY A 39 10.84 23.91 -20.45
N MET A 40 10.62 22.71 -19.90
CA MET A 40 11.66 21.97 -19.19
C MET A 40 12.86 21.66 -20.09
N GLU A 41 12.62 21.16 -21.31
CA GLU A 41 13.70 20.89 -22.28
C GLU A 41 14.48 22.16 -22.63
N ARG A 42 13.79 23.27 -22.94
CA ARG A 42 14.45 24.55 -23.25
C ARG A 42 15.26 25.08 -22.08
N GLY A 43 14.79 24.86 -20.85
CA GLY A 43 15.51 25.19 -19.62
C GLY A 43 16.70 24.27 -19.33
N GLY A 44 16.94 23.23 -20.13
CA GLY A 44 18.09 22.34 -20.03
C GLY A 44 17.82 21.02 -19.32
N ALA A 45 16.56 20.59 -19.19
CA ALA A 45 16.27 19.22 -18.78
C ALA A 45 16.82 18.24 -19.81
N ASP A 46 17.66 17.31 -19.35
CA ASP A 46 18.24 16.26 -20.18
C ASP A 46 17.27 15.07 -20.29
N LEU A 47 16.48 14.79 -19.24
CA LEU A 47 15.41 13.81 -19.22
C LEU A 47 14.17 14.36 -18.51
N ILE A 48 13.00 13.84 -18.86
CA ILE A 48 11.72 14.24 -18.26
C ILE A 48 10.94 13.01 -17.80
N GLU A 49 10.54 13.01 -16.54
CA GLU A 49 9.62 12.08 -15.91
C GLU A 49 8.22 12.70 -15.95
N LEU A 50 7.32 12.05 -16.69
CA LEU A 50 5.91 12.42 -16.73
C LEU A 50 5.15 11.50 -15.77
N GLY A 51 4.72 12.07 -14.65
CA GLY A 51 3.93 11.39 -13.63
C GLY A 51 2.55 11.03 -14.13
N MET A 52 2.21 9.73 -14.13
CA MET A 52 0.86 9.25 -14.36
C MET A 52 0.06 9.41 -13.06
N PRO A 53 -1.04 10.18 -13.07
CA PRO A 53 -1.77 10.45 -11.86
C PRO A 53 -2.47 9.20 -11.33
N PHE A 54 -2.42 9.03 -10.01
CA PHE A 54 -3.05 7.93 -9.31
C PHE A 54 -3.73 8.42 -8.03
N THR A 55 -4.88 7.84 -7.70
CA THR A 55 -5.67 8.15 -6.49
C THR A 55 -4.98 7.77 -5.20
N ASP A 56 -4.12 6.74 -5.21
CA ASP A 56 -3.50 6.19 -3.99
C ASP A 56 -1.96 6.18 -4.02
N PRO A 57 -1.30 7.36 -4.16
CA PRO A 57 0.14 7.39 -4.41
C PRO A 57 0.96 7.32 -3.10
N ILE A 58 1.26 6.10 -2.63
CA ILE A 58 1.90 5.84 -1.33
C ILE A 58 3.34 6.35 -1.17
N ALA A 59 4.09 6.57 -2.25
CA ALA A 59 5.46 7.10 -2.23
C ALA A 59 5.51 8.64 -2.29
N ASP A 60 4.44 9.27 -2.77
CA ASP A 60 4.46 10.69 -3.16
C ASP A 60 4.36 11.64 -1.96
N GLY A 61 5.16 12.70 -1.92
CA GLY A 61 4.97 13.75 -0.90
C GLY A 61 3.70 14.59 -1.12
N PRO A 62 3.28 15.39 -0.11
CA PRO A 62 2.02 16.16 -0.16
C PRO A 62 1.88 17.04 -1.41
N THR A 63 2.99 17.62 -1.89
CA THR A 63 3.02 18.43 -3.12
C THR A 63 2.60 17.64 -4.35
N ILE A 64 3.13 16.43 -4.53
CA ILE A 64 2.82 15.58 -5.69
C ILE A 64 1.42 14.96 -5.53
N GLN A 65 1.01 14.58 -4.32
CA GLN A 65 -0.37 14.14 -4.04
C GLN A 65 -1.41 15.19 -4.46
N LYS A 66 -1.15 16.47 -4.15
CA LYS A 66 -2.00 17.58 -4.57
C LYS A 66 -2.04 17.70 -6.10
N ALA A 67 -0.89 17.55 -6.76
CA ALA A 67 -0.82 17.56 -8.22
C ALA A 67 -1.59 16.39 -8.86
N ASN A 68 -1.48 15.17 -8.32
CA ASN A 68 -2.27 14.00 -8.72
C ASN A 68 -3.76 14.28 -8.59
N THR A 69 -4.20 14.83 -7.45
CA THR A 69 -5.63 15.15 -7.22
C THR A 69 -6.16 16.13 -8.26
N ILE A 70 -5.38 17.17 -8.61
CA ILE A 70 -5.78 18.15 -9.62
C ILE A 70 -5.77 17.54 -11.02
N ALA A 71 -4.75 16.75 -11.36
CA ALA A 71 -4.66 16.04 -12.64
C ALA A 71 -5.85 15.09 -12.87
N LEU A 72 -6.24 14.33 -11.84
CA LEU A 72 -7.41 13.44 -11.90
C LEU A 72 -8.71 14.23 -12.10
N LYS A 73 -8.87 15.38 -11.42
CA LYS A 73 -10.01 16.30 -11.64
C LYS A 73 -10.04 16.87 -13.06
N ASN A 74 -8.87 17.02 -13.69
CA ASN A 74 -8.76 17.42 -15.10
C ASN A 74 -9.02 16.24 -16.07
N GLY A 75 -9.45 15.07 -15.57
CA GLY A 75 -9.79 13.90 -16.39
C GLY A 75 -8.57 13.18 -16.98
N VAL A 76 -7.37 13.36 -16.40
CA VAL A 76 -6.16 12.72 -16.91
C VAL A 76 -6.08 11.28 -16.45
N ASN A 77 -5.93 10.39 -17.43
CA ASN A 77 -5.67 8.96 -17.27
C ASN A 77 -4.46 8.54 -18.13
N VAL A 78 -4.14 7.26 -18.17
CA VAL A 78 -3.02 6.71 -18.96
C VAL A 78 -3.08 7.14 -20.43
N THR A 79 -4.26 7.10 -21.06
CA THR A 79 -4.45 7.52 -22.45
C THR A 79 -4.19 9.03 -22.62
N GLY A 80 -4.62 9.83 -21.65
CA GLY A 80 -4.31 11.25 -21.55
C GLY A 80 -2.80 11.52 -21.51
N CYS A 81 -2.07 10.81 -20.64
CA CYS A 81 -0.61 10.93 -20.55
C CYS A 81 0.08 10.62 -21.89
N LEU A 82 -0.29 9.50 -22.54
CA LEU A 82 0.26 9.10 -23.83
C LEU A 82 0.01 10.14 -24.92
N ARG A 83 -1.21 10.68 -24.98
CA ARG A 83 -1.58 11.76 -25.91
C ARG A 83 -0.76 13.03 -25.67
N MET A 84 -0.53 13.42 -24.42
CA MET A 84 0.29 14.59 -24.08
C MET A 84 1.75 14.41 -24.54
N VAL A 85 2.32 13.20 -24.39
CA VAL A 85 3.67 12.90 -24.91
C VAL A 85 3.68 13.03 -26.44
N LYS A 86 2.71 12.41 -27.12
CA LYS A 86 2.61 12.48 -28.59
C LYS A 86 2.48 13.91 -29.09
N GLU A 87 1.69 14.74 -28.42
CA GLU A 87 1.56 16.16 -28.74
C GLU A 87 2.89 16.90 -28.54
N ALA A 88 3.55 16.71 -27.39
CA ALA A 88 4.85 17.35 -27.12
C ALA A 88 5.91 16.94 -28.16
N ARG A 89 5.93 15.66 -28.58
CA ARG A 89 6.79 15.18 -29.68
C ARG A 89 6.46 15.89 -31.00
N SER A 90 5.18 16.07 -31.34
CA SER A 90 4.76 16.78 -32.56
C SER A 90 5.16 18.27 -32.55
N LYS A 91 5.26 18.87 -31.36
CA LYS A 91 5.73 20.24 -31.14
C LYS A 91 7.27 20.35 -31.05
N GLY A 92 7.99 19.23 -31.14
CA GLY A 92 9.45 19.20 -31.28
C GLY A 92 10.23 18.74 -30.04
N LEU A 93 9.58 18.20 -29.01
CA LEU A 93 10.27 17.68 -27.82
C LEU A 93 11.24 16.55 -28.20
N LYS A 94 12.52 16.68 -27.86
CA LYS A 94 13.59 15.69 -28.15
C LYS A 94 14.06 14.93 -26.91
N ALA A 95 13.97 15.54 -25.73
CA ALA A 95 14.39 14.99 -24.45
C ALA A 95 13.68 13.64 -24.21
N PRO A 96 14.39 12.60 -23.77
CA PRO A 96 13.77 11.34 -23.41
C PRO A 96 12.68 11.53 -22.33
N VAL A 97 11.53 10.91 -22.54
CA VAL A 97 10.39 10.94 -21.60
C VAL A 97 10.21 9.58 -20.96
N LEU A 98 10.14 9.54 -19.64
CA LEU A 98 9.82 8.36 -18.83
C LEU A 98 8.40 8.52 -18.28
N LEU A 99 7.58 7.49 -18.35
CA LEU A 99 6.33 7.46 -17.60
C LEU A 99 6.63 6.96 -16.18
N MET A 100 6.37 7.80 -15.19
CA MET A 100 6.57 7.47 -13.77
C MET A 100 5.21 7.31 -13.10
N GLY A 101 5.01 6.26 -12.31
CA GLY A 101 3.73 6.06 -11.62
C GLY A 101 3.68 4.77 -10.82
N TYR A 102 2.47 4.36 -10.48
CA TYR A 102 2.16 3.14 -9.72
C TYR A 102 1.69 2.04 -10.68
N TYR A 103 1.85 0.80 -10.27
CA TYR A 103 1.59 -0.35 -11.13
C TYR A 103 0.09 -0.54 -11.44
N ASN A 104 -0.82 -0.14 -10.54
CA ASN A 104 -2.26 -0.40 -10.72
C ASN A 104 -2.88 0.22 -11.99
N PRO A 105 -2.69 1.53 -12.30
CA PRO A 105 -3.17 2.10 -13.56
C PRO A 105 -2.57 1.40 -14.81
N LEU A 106 -1.32 0.95 -14.74
CA LEU A 106 -0.67 0.22 -15.82
C LEU A 106 -1.29 -1.18 -15.99
N LEU A 107 -1.52 -1.89 -14.88
CA LEU A 107 -2.15 -3.20 -14.85
C LEU A 107 -3.58 -3.14 -15.43
N SER A 108 -4.36 -2.13 -15.04
CA SER A 108 -5.71 -1.89 -15.55
C SER A 108 -5.73 -1.58 -17.05
N TYR A 109 -4.74 -0.83 -17.55
CA TYR A 109 -4.59 -0.55 -18.98
C TYR A 109 -4.15 -1.78 -19.81
N GLY A 110 -3.47 -2.74 -19.16
CA GLY A 110 -2.87 -3.93 -19.75
C GLY A 110 -1.41 -3.70 -20.13
N GLU A 111 -0.51 -4.56 -19.64
CA GLU A 111 0.96 -4.39 -19.81
C GLU A 111 1.39 -4.33 -21.27
N GLU A 112 0.97 -5.31 -22.09
CA GLU A 112 1.37 -5.37 -23.50
C GLU A 112 0.88 -4.16 -24.30
N LYS A 113 -0.39 -3.79 -24.07
CA LYS A 113 -1.01 -2.61 -24.67
C LYS A 113 -0.28 -1.33 -24.22
N MET A 114 0.09 -1.24 -22.95
CA MET A 114 0.83 -0.11 -22.41
C MET A 114 2.19 0.06 -23.11
N LEU A 115 2.97 -1.01 -23.25
CA LEU A 115 4.28 -0.95 -23.86
C LEU A 115 4.21 -0.56 -25.35
N LYS A 116 3.24 -1.11 -26.08
CA LYS A 116 3.00 -0.75 -27.48
C LYS A 116 2.63 0.72 -27.62
N ASP A 117 1.60 1.17 -26.92
CA ASP A 117 1.06 2.52 -27.06
C ASP A 117 2.07 3.58 -26.55
N ALA A 118 2.85 3.26 -25.52
CA ALA A 118 3.95 4.10 -25.03
C ALA A 118 5.03 4.29 -26.08
N LYS A 119 5.49 3.20 -26.73
CA LYS A 119 6.47 3.28 -27.80
C LYS A 119 5.95 4.12 -28.97
N GLU A 120 4.72 3.89 -29.41
CA GLU A 120 4.09 4.65 -30.50
C GLU A 120 3.92 6.14 -30.18
N SER A 121 3.72 6.47 -28.89
CA SER A 121 3.59 7.86 -28.42
C SER A 121 4.94 8.57 -28.26
N GLY A 122 6.07 7.86 -28.34
CA GLY A 122 7.41 8.41 -28.19
C GLY A 122 7.92 8.46 -26.74
N VAL A 123 7.37 7.64 -25.86
CA VAL A 123 7.89 7.35 -24.51
C VAL A 123 9.16 6.51 -24.64
N ASN A 124 10.11 6.70 -23.72
CA ASN A 124 11.42 6.03 -23.75
C ASN A 124 11.60 4.96 -22.68
N GLY A 125 10.73 4.94 -21.67
CA GLY A 125 10.77 3.97 -20.58
C GLY A 125 9.81 4.28 -19.43
N PHE A 126 9.95 3.52 -18.36
CA PHE A 126 9.07 3.50 -17.20
C PHE A 126 9.84 3.54 -15.88
N ILE A 127 9.25 4.20 -14.89
CA ILE A 127 9.60 4.09 -13.47
C ILE A 127 8.31 3.66 -12.75
N MET A 128 8.21 2.39 -12.34
CA MET A 128 7.09 1.91 -11.50
C MET A 128 7.54 1.89 -10.05
N VAL A 129 6.94 2.75 -9.22
CA VAL A 129 7.47 3.03 -7.88
C VAL A 129 7.22 1.91 -6.87
N ASP A 130 6.25 1.04 -7.15
CA ASP A 130 5.71 0.02 -6.27
C ASP A 130 5.80 -1.40 -6.87
N LEU A 131 6.51 -1.58 -7.99
CA LEU A 131 6.62 -2.89 -8.64
C LEU A 131 7.71 -3.75 -7.96
N PRO A 132 7.35 -4.90 -7.37
CA PRO A 132 8.33 -5.77 -6.71
C PRO A 132 9.30 -6.39 -7.74
N PRO A 133 10.57 -6.68 -7.39
CA PRO A 133 11.59 -7.10 -8.35
C PRO A 133 11.24 -8.34 -9.14
N GLU A 134 10.52 -9.27 -8.53
CA GLU A 134 10.07 -10.51 -9.16
C GLU A 134 9.19 -10.19 -10.39
N GLU A 135 8.27 -9.23 -10.26
CA GLU A 135 7.46 -8.75 -11.38
C GLU A 135 8.21 -7.77 -12.27
N ALA A 136 9.13 -6.99 -11.69
CA ALA A 136 9.95 -6.04 -12.42
C ALA A 136 10.85 -6.73 -13.44
N VAL A 137 11.36 -7.93 -13.19
CA VAL A 137 12.16 -8.70 -14.15
C VAL A 137 11.32 -9.05 -15.38
N ARG A 138 10.11 -9.57 -15.18
CA ARG A 138 9.17 -9.88 -16.27
C ARG A 138 8.83 -8.63 -17.06
N PHE A 139 8.43 -7.56 -16.37
CA PHE A 139 8.07 -6.29 -16.98
C PHE A 139 9.24 -5.64 -17.72
N ARG A 140 10.45 -5.70 -17.17
CA ARG A 140 11.70 -5.23 -17.81
C ARG A 140 12.00 -6.00 -19.08
N ASN A 141 11.81 -7.32 -19.10
CA ASN A 141 12.03 -8.12 -20.30
C ASN A 141 11.09 -7.70 -21.42
N HIS A 142 9.81 -7.45 -21.12
CA HIS A 142 8.86 -6.89 -22.08
C HIS A 142 9.24 -5.46 -22.53
N CYS A 143 9.73 -4.61 -21.63
CA CYS A 143 10.25 -3.28 -21.98
C CYS A 143 11.41 -3.39 -22.99
N THR A 144 12.38 -4.26 -22.72
CA THR A 144 13.55 -4.43 -23.58
C THR A 144 13.17 -4.93 -24.97
N GLN A 145 12.26 -5.91 -25.06
CA GLN A 145 11.73 -6.41 -26.35
C GLN A 145 11.04 -5.32 -27.18
N THR A 146 10.45 -4.32 -26.52
CA THR A 146 9.81 -3.18 -27.18
C THR A 146 10.76 -1.98 -27.38
N GLY A 147 12.00 -2.04 -26.90
CA GLY A 147 12.99 -0.95 -27.00
C GLY A 147 12.77 0.19 -25.98
N LEU A 148 11.93 -0.05 -24.98
CA LEU A 148 11.67 0.81 -23.83
C LEU A 148 12.62 0.44 -22.69
N SER A 149 12.91 1.38 -21.79
CA SER A 149 13.70 1.08 -20.58
C SER A 149 12.79 0.89 -19.38
N TYR A 150 13.11 -0.05 -18.50
CA TYR A 150 12.64 -0.02 -17.13
C TYR A 150 13.74 0.54 -16.23
N ILE A 151 13.40 1.46 -15.34
CA ILE A 151 14.35 2.12 -14.44
C ILE A 151 14.11 1.60 -13.01
N PRO A 152 15.01 0.78 -12.45
CA PRO A 152 14.89 0.32 -11.08
C PRO A 152 15.24 1.43 -10.08
N LEU A 153 14.58 1.39 -8.92
CA LEU A 153 14.85 2.28 -7.79
C LEU A 153 15.71 1.58 -6.75
N ILE A 154 16.67 2.28 -6.17
CA ILE A 154 17.46 1.84 -5.01
C ILE A 154 17.33 2.90 -3.91
N ALA A 155 17.08 2.44 -2.68
CA ALA A 155 16.95 3.29 -1.50
C ALA A 155 18.11 3.04 -0.51
N PRO A 156 18.34 3.93 0.48
CA PRO A 156 19.39 3.73 1.47
C PRO A 156 19.17 2.47 2.32
N SER A 157 17.90 2.08 2.48
CA SER A 157 17.51 0.85 3.14
C SER A 157 17.69 -0.39 2.28
N THR A 158 18.02 -0.32 0.98
CA THR A 158 18.14 -1.51 0.14
C THR A 158 19.32 -2.39 0.57
N SER A 159 19.04 -3.64 0.96
CA SER A 159 20.07 -4.66 1.25
C SER A 159 21.01 -4.93 0.08
N GLU A 160 22.23 -5.40 0.37
CA GLU A 160 23.25 -5.64 -0.67
C GLU A 160 22.84 -6.69 -1.71
N SER A 161 22.23 -7.80 -1.28
CA SER A 161 21.75 -8.86 -2.19
C SER A 161 20.72 -8.32 -3.18
N ARG A 162 19.76 -7.54 -2.67
CA ARG A 162 18.72 -6.89 -3.46
C ARG A 162 19.27 -5.81 -4.37
N MET A 163 20.24 -5.02 -3.90
CA MET A 163 20.95 -4.02 -4.70
C MET A 163 21.63 -4.67 -5.90
N LYS A 164 22.34 -5.79 -5.71
CA LYS A 164 22.97 -6.55 -6.81
C LYS A 164 21.95 -7.01 -7.85
N LEU A 165 20.77 -7.46 -7.41
CA LEU A 165 19.69 -7.85 -8.32
C LEU A 165 19.16 -6.64 -9.11
N LEU A 166 18.84 -5.54 -8.42
CA LEU A 166 18.33 -4.30 -9.04
C LEU A 166 19.35 -3.70 -10.03
N CYS A 167 20.64 -3.78 -9.71
CA CYS A 167 21.72 -3.38 -10.60
C CYS A 167 21.81 -4.25 -11.87
N LYS A 168 21.51 -5.56 -11.78
CA LYS A 168 21.51 -6.47 -12.93
C LYS A 168 20.34 -6.24 -13.88
N ILE A 169 19.20 -5.79 -13.38
CA ILE A 169 18.01 -5.49 -14.22
C ILE A 169 18.04 -4.10 -14.85
N ALA A 170 18.95 -3.23 -14.41
CA ALA A 170 19.04 -1.86 -14.91
C ALA A 170 19.59 -1.83 -16.35
N ASP A 171 18.85 -1.21 -17.26
CA ASP A 171 19.23 -1.18 -18.69
C ASP A 171 19.80 0.15 -19.17
N SER A 172 19.57 1.23 -18.41
CA SER A 172 19.96 2.58 -18.86
C SER A 172 20.50 3.46 -17.75
N PHE A 173 19.78 3.63 -16.65
CA PHE A 173 20.28 4.23 -15.42
C PHE A 173 19.54 3.65 -14.22
N ILE A 174 20.08 3.90 -13.03
CA ILE A 174 19.48 3.53 -11.74
C ILE A 174 19.01 4.79 -11.05
N TYR A 175 17.77 4.78 -10.57
CA TYR A 175 17.24 5.85 -9.74
C TYR A 175 17.63 5.61 -8.28
N VAL A 176 18.42 6.49 -7.68
CA VAL A 176 18.82 6.43 -6.27
C VAL A 176 18.00 7.43 -5.46
N VAL A 177 17.22 6.91 -4.52
CA VAL A 177 16.41 7.71 -3.58
C VAL A 177 17.32 8.16 -2.43
N SER A 178 17.56 9.47 -2.27
CA SER A 178 18.56 9.95 -1.28
C SER A 178 18.09 10.02 0.17
N ARG A 179 16.80 9.81 0.46
CA ARG A 179 16.23 9.90 1.81
C ARG A 179 15.26 8.77 2.13
N MET A 180 15.21 8.42 3.41
CA MET A 180 14.11 7.65 4.00
C MET A 180 12.95 8.61 4.24
N GLY A 181 11.86 8.53 3.45
CA GLY A 181 10.66 9.36 3.59
C GLY A 181 10.16 9.96 2.28
N VAL A 182 9.05 10.71 2.35
CA VAL A 182 8.42 11.33 1.18
C VAL A 182 9.11 12.62 0.72
N THR A 183 8.88 13.01 -0.55
CA THR A 183 9.48 14.22 -1.14
C THR A 183 9.01 15.49 -0.42
N GLY A 184 9.93 16.33 0.08
CA GLY A 184 9.62 17.66 0.63
C GLY A 184 9.82 17.85 2.15
N ALA A 185 10.18 16.82 2.92
CA ALA A 185 10.55 16.98 4.33
C ALA A 185 11.89 17.75 4.50
N SER A 186 12.04 18.56 5.54
CA SER A 186 13.14 19.52 5.77
C SER A 186 14.56 18.93 5.75
N GLY A 187 15.53 19.69 5.21
CA GLY A 187 16.79 19.91 5.95
C GLY A 187 18.12 19.46 5.34
N THR A 188 18.48 18.17 5.44
CA THR A 188 19.87 17.73 5.28
C THR A 188 20.03 16.57 4.29
N MET A 189 21.09 16.58 3.48
CA MET A 189 21.46 15.43 2.64
C MET A 189 21.91 14.27 3.54
N ASN A 190 21.56 13.04 3.18
CA ASN A 190 22.00 11.86 3.90
C ASN A 190 23.53 11.76 3.81
N ALA A 191 24.23 11.75 4.96
CA ALA A 191 25.69 11.65 5.02
C ALA A 191 26.21 10.35 4.37
N ALA A 192 25.40 9.30 4.29
CA ALA A 192 25.72 8.03 3.67
C ALA A 192 25.46 7.99 2.14
N LEU A 193 24.95 9.07 1.54
CA LEU A 193 24.62 9.11 0.11
C LEU A 193 25.83 8.85 -0.81
N PRO A 194 27.03 9.42 -0.56
CA PRO A 194 28.20 9.13 -1.40
C PRO A 194 28.55 7.63 -1.43
N GLU A 195 28.53 6.98 -0.27
CA GLU A 195 28.79 5.54 -0.13
C GLU A 195 27.73 4.70 -0.85
N LEU A 196 26.45 5.09 -0.75
CA LEU A 196 25.37 4.42 -1.47
C LEU A 196 25.58 4.48 -2.99
N VAL A 197 25.90 5.68 -3.53
CA VAL A 197 26.13 5.84 -4.98
C VAL A 197 27.36 5.06 -5.44
N GLU A 198 28.43 5.04 -4.64
CA GLU A 198 29.63 4.24 -4.92
C GLU A 198 29.30 2.74 -4.99
N ARG A 199 28.53 2.22 -4.03
CA ARG A 199 28.07 0.82 -4.02
C ARG A 199 27.21 0.51 -5.24
N VAL A 200 26.30 1.39 -5.61
CA VAL A 200 25.47 1.25 -6.83
C VAL A 200 26.34 1.19 -8.08
N LYS A 201 27.32 2.09 -8.24
CA LYS A 201 28.26 2.10 -9.37
C LYS A 201 29.09 0.81 -9.42
N LYS A 202 29.57 0.35 -8.27
CA LYS A 202 30.33 -0.90 -8.15
C LYS A 202 29.50 -2.11 -8.59
N PHE A 203 28.27 -2.28 -8.09
CA PHE A 203 27.46 -3.47 -8.39
C PHE A 203 26.82 -3.44 -9.77
N SER A 204 26.60 -2.26 -10.35
CA SER A 204 26.01 -2.11 -11.68
C SER A 204 27.03 -2.14 -12.82
N GLY A 205 28.33 -2.17 -12.53
CA GLY A 205 29.36 -2.06 -13.57
C GLY A 205 29.40 -0.66 -14.20
N ASN A 206 29.22 0.38 -13.38
CA ASN A 206 29.19 1.80 -13.78
C ASN A 206 28.02 2.20 -14.70
N ILE A 207 26.85 1.55 -14.57
CA ILE A 207 25.61 2.11 -15.11
C ILE A 207 25.36 3.47 -14.43
N PRO A 208 24.94 4.52 -15.18
CA PRO A 208 24.68 5.83 -14.59
C PRO A 208 23.72 5.78 -13.40
N ALA A 209 24.02 6.52 -12.34
CA ALA A 209 23.15 6.70 -11.19
C ALA A 209 22.57 8.12 -11.18
N ALA A 210 21.25 8.23 -11.18
CA ALA A 210 20.54 9.48 -11.00
C ALA A 210 19.98 9.58 -9.59
N VAL A 211 20.36 10.62 -8.86
CA VAL A 211 19.94 10.80 -7.47
C VAL A 211 18.77 11.77 -7.38
N GLY A 212 17.69 11.35 -6.75
CA GLY A 212 16.54 12.19 -6.43
C GLY A 212 16.38 12.46 -4.92
N PHE A 213 15.49 13.40 -4.61
CA PHE A 213 15.06 13.90 -3.29
C PHE A 213 15.80 15.12 -2.73
N GLY A 214 15.00 16.13 -2.33
CA GLY A 214 15.46 17.32 -1.60
C GLY A 214 16.20 18.38 -2.42
N VAL A 215 16.36 18.18 -3.74
CA VAL A 215 17.00 19.15 -4.63
C VAL A 215 15.98 20.20 -5.05
N SER A 216 16.25 21.46 -4.69
CA SER A 216 15.39 22.60 -5.02
C SER A 216 16.19 23.84 -5.45
N THR A 217 17.47 23.90 -5.09
CA THR A 217 18.38 25.01 -5.41
C THR A 217 19.54 24.54 -6.29
N ARG A 218 20.24 25.50 -6.91
CA ARG A 218 21.44 25.23 -7.69
C ARG A 218 22.55 24.59 -6.85
N ASP A 219 22.74 25.05 -5.62
CA ASP A 219 23.76 24.50 -4.73
C ASP A 219 23.49 23.03 -4.41
N HIS A 220 22.23 22.65 -4.21
CA HIS A 220 21.86 21.23 -4.07
C HIS A 220 22.19 20.45 -5.35
N PHE A 221 21.83 20.98 -6.52
CA PHE A 221 22.09 20.33 -7.81
C PHE A 221 23.60 20.11 -8.04
N VAL A 222 24.42 21.14 -7.81
CA VAL A 222 25.87 21.05 -7.94
C VAL A 222 26.48 20.09 -6.92
N SER A 223 26.01 20.12 -5.67
CA SER A 223 26.49 19.23 -4.61
C SER A 223 26.22 17.75 -4.94
N VAL A 224 24.98 17.43 -5.33
CA VAL A 224 24.60 16.06 -5.73
C VAL A 224 25.30 15.65 -7.03
N GLY A 225 25.46 16.57 -7.97
CA GLY A 225 26.13 16.31 -9.25
C GLY A 225 27.62 15.96 -9.11
N LYS A 226 28.27 16.32 -7.99
CA LYS A 226 29.66 15.88 -7.72
C LYS A 226 29.79 14.37 -7.48
N ILE A 227 28.71 13.70 -7.07
CA ILE A 227 28.71 12.28 -6.73
C ILE A 227 27.88 11.43 -7.69
N ALA A 228 26.87 12.02 -8.36
CA ALA A 228 25.92 11.33 -9.22
C ALA A 228 26.03 11.73 -10.70
N ASP A 229 25.70 10.80 -11.59
CA ASP A 229 25.71 11.03 -13.04
C ASP A 229 24.47 11.80 -13.50
N GLY A 230 23.40 11.79 -12.69
CA GLY A 230 22.20 12.60 -12.88
C GLY A 230 21.61 13.09 -11.57
N VAL A 231 20.84 14.18 -11.64
CA VAL A 231 20.15 14.78 -10.50
C VAL A 231 18.68 14.96 -10.85
N VAL A 232 17.79 14.44 -9.99
CA VAL A 232 16.33 14.46 -10.21
C VAL A 232 15.67 15.58 -9.40
N ILE A 233 14.86 16.41 -10.06
CA ILE A 233 14.10 17.50 -9.44
C ILE A 233 12.61 17.38 -9.82
N GLY A 234 11.77 17.07 -8.83
CA GLY A 234 10.32 16.96 -9.01
C GLY A 234 9.50 17.98 -8.23
N SER A 235 9.45 17.87 -6.90
CA SER A 235 8.53 18.69 -6.09
C SER A 235 8.71 20.20 -6.26
N GLN A 236 9.94 20.67 -6.51
CA GLN A 236 10.20 22.09 -6.76
C GLN A 236 9.67 22.56 -8.12
N ILE A 237 9.65 21.69 -9.13
CA ILE A 237 9.03 21.97 -10.43
C ILE A 237 7.52 22.13 -10.27
N VAL A 238 6.88 21.19 -9.57
CA VAL A 238 5.44 21.25 -9.25
C VAL A 238 5.11 22.53 -8.47
N ALA A 239 5.91 22.89 -7.47
CA ALA A 239 5.75 24.14 -6.71
C ALA A 239 5.96 25.40 -7.57
N THR A 240 6.82 25.35 -8.58
CA THR A 240 7.03 26.45 -9.54
C THR A 240 5.81 26.64 -10.42
N LEU A 241 5.25 25.54 -10.95
CA LEU A 241 4.01 25.54 -11.73
C LEU A 241 2.81 26.05 -10.93
N GLU A 242 2.72 25.69 -9.65
CA GLU A 242 1.65 26.13 -8.77
C GLU A 242 1.65 27.66 -8.54
N LYS A 243 2.83 28.28 -8.48
CA LYS A 243 3.00 29.72 -8.26
C LYS A 243 2.85 30.55 -9.53
N ALA A 244 3.02 29.94 -10.70
CA ALA A 244 2.97 30.62 -11.99
C ALA A 244 1.52 30.84 -12.48
N SER A 245 1.29 32.01 -13.07
CA SER A 245 0.04 32.35 -13.74
C SER A 245 -0.26 31.41 -14.91
N PRO A 246 -1.54 31.14 -15.25
CA PRO A 246 -1.91 30.43 -16.47
C PRO A 246 -1.24 31.05 -17.70
N GLY A 247 -0.70 30.22 -18.61
CA GLY A 247 0.04 30.66 -19.79
C GLY A 247 1.53 30.96 -19.54
N ASP A 248 1.92 31.43 -18.35
CA ASP A 248 3.33 31.68 -18.00
C ASP A 248 4.06 30.43 -17.46
N ARG A 249 3.31 29.36 -17.17
CA ARG A 249 3.81 28.11 -16.57
C ARG A 249 4.96 27.46 -17.35
N PRO A 250 4.90 27.28 -18.69
CA PRO A 250 6.04 26.76 -19.46
C PRO A 250 7.30 27.62 -19.31
N LYS A 251 7.15 28.94 -19.27
CA LYS A 251 8.27 29.88 -19.13
C LYS A 251 8.86 29.84 -17.72
N ALA A 252 8.00 29.74 -16.69
CA ALA A 252 8.45 29.64 -15.30
C ALA A 252 9.31 28.38 -15.04
N VAL A 253 8.93 27.23 -15.60
CA VAL A 253 9.75 26.01 -15.47
C VAL A 253 11.03 26.08 -16.32
N GLU A 254 10.97 26.73 -17.48
CA GLU A 254 12.14 27.00 -18.31
C GLU A 254 13.17 27.84 -17.56
N GLU A 255 12.75 28.96 -16.97
CA GLU A 255 13.61 29.85 -16.17
C GLU A 255 14.17 29.14 -14.95
N TYR A 256 13.36 28.34 -14.25
CA TYR A 256 13.82 27.56 -13.11
C TYR A 256 14.89 26.53 -13.52
N CYS A 257 14.64 25.74 -14.55
CA CYS A 257 15.61 24.76 -15.05
C CYS A 257 16.90 25.45 -15.55
N ALA A 258 16.78 26.58 -16.24
CA ALA A 258 17.92 27.35 -16.71
C ALA A 258 18.75 27.92 -15.53
N MET A 259 18.11 28.39 -14.46
CA MET A 259 18.78 28.82 -13.23
C MET A 259 19.52 27.65 -12.55
N ILE A 260 18.88 26.47 -12.45
CA ILE A 260 19.49 25.29 -11.84
C ILE A 260 20.73 24.86 -12.63
N THR A 261 20.65 24.82 -13.96
CA THR A 261 21.74 24.34 -14.80
C THR A 261 22.80 25.41 -15.11
N ALA A 262 22.43 26.70 -15.06
CA ALA A 262 23.17 27.85 -15.62
C ALA A 262 23.55 27.70 -17.10
N ARG A 263 22.79 26.89 -17.86
CA ARG A 263 22.97 26.78 -19.30
C ARG A 263 22.30 28.01 -19.95
N GLY A 264 23.07 28.80 -20.69
CA GLY A 264 22.57 30.00 -21.39
C GLY A 264 22.86 31.34 -20.71
N GLN A 265 23.50 31.37 -19.53
CA GLN A 265 24.08 32.61 -19.00
C GLN A 265 25.51 32.79 -19.54
N SER A 266 25.72 33.78 -20.40
CA SER A 266 27.07 34.20 -20.81
C SER A 266 27.87 34.63 -19.58
N ASN A 267 29.08 34.09 -19.42
CA ASN A 267 30.05 34.41 -18.38
C ASN A 267 30.06 35.89 -18.00
N GLY A 268 29.69 36.18 -16.75
CA GLY A 268 29.82 37.50 -16.14
C GLY A 268 30.26 37.38 -14.69
N THR A 269 31.57 37.57 -14.47
CA THR A 269 32.25 37.83 -13.20
C THR A 269 32.38 36.68 -12.19
N THR A 270 33.52 35.98 -12.30
CA THR A 270 34.20 35.33 -11.18
C THR A 270 34.52 36.36 -10.09
N ARG A 271 34.19 36.04 -8.84
CA ARG A 271 34.81 36.65 -7.67
C ARG A 271 35.46 35.51 -6.88
N GLU A 272 36.77 35.37 -7.06
CA GLU A 272 37.61 34.50 -6.25
C GLU A 272 37.54 34.93 -4.78
N VAL A 273 37.37 33.96 -3.89
CA VAL A 273 37.85 34.08 -2.51
C VAL A 273 38.65 32.82 -2.25
N GLY A 274 39.97 33.00 -2.14
CA GLY A 274 40.93 31.93 -1.97
C GLY A 274 40.87 31.31 -0.58
N ILE A 275 41.12 30.00 -0.52
CA ILE A 275 41.71 29.34 0.63
C ILE A 275 42.78 28.40 0.07
N VAL A 276 44.01 28.63 0.53
CA VAL A 276 45.24 27.95 0.15
C VAL A 276 45.40 26.66 0.96
N GLU A 277 45.77 25.58 0.26
CA GLU A 277 46.55 24.36 0.63
C GLU A 277 46.24 23.63 1.95
N THR A 278 46.03 22.31 1.92
CA THR A 278 47.18 21.37 1.84
C THR A 278 46.78 20.01 1.26
N MET A 279 47.53 19.54 0.27
CA MET A 279 47.53 18.16 -0.24
C MET A 279 48.75 17.41 0.32
N SER A 280 48.57 16.15 0.74
CA SER A 280 49.65 15.17 0.77
C SER A 280 49.18 13.86 0.13
N GLU A 281 49.75 13.60 -1.05
CA GLU A 281 50.15 12.33 -1.66
C GLU A 281 49.35 11.04 -1.39
N ALA A 282 48.86 10.44 -2.49
CA ALA A 282 48.76 8.99 -2.63
C ALA A 282 48.98 8.58 -4.10
N ALA A 283 49.78 7.53 -4.29
CA ALA A 283 50.36 7.06 -5.55
C ALA A 283 49.37 6.41 -6.53
N GLU A 284 49.69 6.48 -7.82
CA GLU A 284 49.05 5.69 -8.88
C GLU A 284 49.41 4.20 -8.79
N PRO A 285 48.51 3.31 -9.22
CA PRO A 285 48.90 2.07 -9.87
C PRO A 285 48.50 2.06 -11.34
N ASN A 286 49.51 1.86 -12.17
CA ASN A 286 49.44 1.49 -13.58
C ASN A 286 48.70 0.15 -13.80
N GLY A 287 47.97 0.09 -14.90
CA GLY A 287 47.92 -1.09 -15.77
C GLY A 287 46.81 -2.12 -15.49
N VAL A 288 45.75 -2.09 -16.30
CA VAL A 288 44.94 -3.29 -16.59
C VAL A 288 44.74 -3.38 -18.11
N HIS A 289 45.38 -4.38 -18.71
CA HIS A 289 45.12 -4.81 -20.08
C HIS A 289 43.78 -5.56 -20.16
N VAL A 290 42.93 -5.18 -21.11
CA VAL A 290 41.68 -5.86 -21.42
C VAL A 290 41.98 -6.98 -22.42
N ASN A 291 41.91 -8.24 -21.98
CA ASN A 291 41.92 -9.40 -22.87
C ASN A 291 40.52 -10.04 -22.87
N GLY A 292 39.75 -9.81 -23.93
CA GLY A 292 38.58 -10.61 -24.29
C GLY A 292 37.22 -9.94 -24.03
N VAL A 293 36.41 -9.84 -25.09
CA VAL A 293 34.98 -9.52 -25.04
C VAL A 293 34.24 -10.85 -24.92
N VAL A 294 33.45 -11.02 -23.86
CA VAL A 294 32.50 -12.14 -23.73
C VAL A 294 31.38 -11.93 -24.75
N THR A 295 31.13 -12.92 -25.60
CA THR A 295 30.06 -12.87 -26.61
C THR A 295 28.93 -13.82 -26.21
N ASP A 296 27.76 -13.67 -26.82
CA ASP A 296 26.54 -14.44 -26.48
C ASP A 296 26.69 -15.97 -26.61
N SER A 297 27.79 -16.49 -27.17
CA SER A 297 28.11 -17.91 -27.21
C SER A 297 28.73 -18.48 -25.93
N ASP A 298 29.05 -17.64 -24.94
CA ASP A 298 29.72 -18.04 -23.69
C ASP A 298 28.75 -18.22 -22.51
N VAL A 299 27.44 -18.07 -22.74
CA VAL A 299 26.39 -18.28 -21.73
C VAL A 299 25.84 -19.70 -21.88
N PRO A 300 26.04 -20.61 -20.90
CA PRO A 300 25.45 -21.94 -20.97
C PRO A 300 23.92 -21.86 -20.86
N ASP A 301 23.22 -22.71 -21.64
CA ASP A 301 21.78 -22.94 -21.52
C ASP A 301 21.46 -23.44 -20.10
N GLY A 302 20.93 -22.55 -19.26
CA GLY A 302 20.43 -22.84 -17.93
C GLY A 302 19.24 -21.94 -17.60
N ASP A 303 18.48 -22.30 -16.56
CA ASP A 303 17.29 -21.58 -16.12
C ASP A 303 17.55 -20.07 -16.04
N GLY A 304 16.67 -19.28 -16.64
CA GLY A 304 16.87 -17.84 -16.77
C GLY A 304 16.89 -17.14 -15.41
N LEU A 305 17.40 -15.90 -15.36
CA LEU A 305 17.40 -15.09 -14.12
C LEU A 305 15.98 -14.97 -13.52
N ALA A 306 14.94 -14.97 -14.36
CA ALA A 306 13.54 -14.97 -13.96
C ALA A 306 13.13 -16.29 -13.28
N ASP A 307 13.49 -17.44 -13.86
CA ASP A 307 13.20 -18.77 -13.29
C ASP A 307 13.95 -18.99 -11.97
N GLN A 308 15.19 -18.47 -11.86
CA GLN A 308 15.97 -18.50 -10.62
C GLN A 308 15.38 -17.61 -9.51
N LEU A 309 14.66 -16.54 -9.87
CA LEU A 309 13.99 -15.63 -8.92
C LEU A 309 12.59 -16.13 -8.54
N ASP A 310 11.85 -16.70 -9.49
CA ASP A 310 10.62 -17.44 -9.21
C ASP A 310 10.93 -18.62 -8.28
N ALA A 311 12.04 -19.34 -8.49
CA ALA A 311 12.51 -20.41 -7.58
C ALA A 311 12.95 -19.90 -6.19
N LEU A 312 13.31 -18.62 -6.05
CA LEU A 312 13.62 -17.97 -4.75
C LEU A 312 12.35 -17.45 -4.04
N SER A 313 11.26 -17.22 -4.78
CA SER A 313 9.98 -16.70 -4.27
C SER A 313 8.91 -17.79 -4.13
N THR A 314 9.03 -18.92 -4.82
CA THR A 314 8.46 -20.21 -4.42
C THR A 314 9.39 -20.82 -3.38
N THR A 315 9.00 -20.76 -2.11
CA THR A 315 9.78 -21.29 -1.00
C THR A 315 10.02 -22.79 -1.17
N THR A 316 11.22 -23.18 -1.60
CA THR A 316 11.73 -24.57 -1.48
C THR A 316 12.11 -24.91 -0.04
N ASP A 317 12.10 -23.92 0.85
CA ASP A 317 12.23 -24.04 2.30
C ASP A 317 10.83 -24.05 2.97
N PRO A 318 10.36 -25.19 3.50
CA PRO A 318 9.06 -25.30 4.16
C PRO A 318 8.91 -24.41 5.41
N SER A 319 10.02 -23.87 5.93
CA SER A 319 10.01 -23.00 7.11
C SER A 319 9.70 -21.53 6.81
N LYS A 320 9.71 -21.13 5.52
CA LYS A 320 9.42 -19.75 5.09
C LYS A 320 7.95 -19.60 4.69
N LEU A 321 7.35 -18.47 5.07
CA LEU A 321 5.96 -18.17 4.76
C LEU A 321 5.78 -17.85 3.26
N PRO A 322 4.67 -18.30 2.64
CA PRO A 322 4.39 -17.95 1.26
C PRO A 322 4.09 -16.45 1.14
N MET A 323 4.76 -15.78 0.21
CA MET A 323 4.54 -14.35 -0.08
C MET A 323 3.22 -14.08 -0.81
N ARG A 324 2.62 -15.12 -1.39
CA ARG A 324 1.39 -15.06 -2.19
C ARG A 324 0.41 -16.18 -1.83
N PHE A 325 -0.86 -15.93 -2.09
CA PHE A 325 -1.97 -16.86 -2.01
C PHE A 325 -2.56 -17.01 -3.42
N GLY A 326 -2.10 -18.02 -4.18
CA GLY A 326 -2.36 -18.05 -5.62
C GLY A 326 -1.70 -16.85 -6.30
N GLU A 327 -2.45 -16.05 -7.06
CA GLU A 327 -1.93 -14.82 -7.68
C GLU A 327 -1.95 -13.58 -6.77
N PHE A 328 -2.60 -13.65 -5.60
CA PHE A 328 -2.80 -12.52 -4.69
C PHE A 328 -1.68 -12.43 -3.65
N GLY A 329 -1.44 -11.24 -3.08
CA GLY A 329 -0.37 -11.02 -2.11
C GLY A 329 0.76 -10.17 -2.68
N GLY A 330 2.01 -10.52 -2.33
CA GLY A 330 3.20 -9.81 -2.77
C GLY A 330 3.55 -8.57 -1.94
N GLN A 331 4.52 -7.80 -2.42
CA GLN A 331 5.07 -6.61 -1.77
C GLN A 331 5.12 -5.45 -2.76
N TYR A 332 3.95 -4.94 -3.14
CA TYR A 332 3.83 -3.83 -4.10
C TYR A 332 4.09 -2.48 -3.45
N VAL A 333 5.30 -2.29 -2.95
CA VAL A 333 5.66 -1.14 -2.13
C VAL A 333 6.89 -0.43 -2.70
N PRO A 334 7.08 0.85 -2.33
CA PRO A 334 8.34 1.54 -2.58
C PRO A 334 9.53 0.78 -2.02
N GLU A 335 10.64 0.84 -2.74
CA GLU A 335 11.88 0.17 -2.36
C GLU A 335 12.35 0.52 -0.94
N SER A 336 12.01 1.72 -0.45
CA SER A 336 12.32 2.16 0.92
C SER A 336 11.67 1.30 2.02
N LEU A 337 10.60 0.55 1.73
CA LEU A 337 9.90 -0.32 2.70
C LEU A 337 10.39 -1.76 2.72
N MET A 338 11.09 -2.22 1.68
CA MET A 338 11.38 -3.63 1.45
C MET A 338 12.20 -4.27 2.59
N ASP A 339 13.22 -3.57 3.06
CA ASP A 339 14.10 -4.10 4.11
C ASP A 339 13.41 -4.18 5.48
N CYS A 340 12.48 -3.28 5.78
CA CYS A 340 11.70 -3.38 7.01
C CYS A 340 10.66 -4.50 6.94
N LEU A 341 10.04 -4.72 5.77
CA LEU A 341 9.17 -5.87 5.57
C LEU A 341 9.94 -7.19 5.70
N ARG A 342 11.19 -7.23 5.26
CA ARG A 342 12.08 -8.39 5.43
C ARG A 342 12.43 -8.63 6.90
N GLU A 343 12.85 -7.59 7.64
CA GLU A 343 13.06 -7.67 9.10
C GLU A 343 11.81 -8.17 9.82
N LEU A 344 10.65 -7.67 9.42
CA LEU A 344 9.36 -8.07 9.98
C LEU A 344 9.05 -9.54 9.69
N ASP A 345 9.29 -10.01 8.46
CA ASP A 345 9.05 -11.40 8.06
C ASP A 345 9.98 -12.37 8.80
N GLU A 346 11.29 -12.08 8.83
CA GLU A 346 12.28 -12.87 9.57
C GLU A 346 11.96 -12.91 11.08
N GLY A 347 11.64 -11.76 11.66
CA GLY A 347 11.29 -11.64 13.07
C GLY A 347 9.99 -12.36 13.41
N PHE A 348 8.98 -12.29 12.54
CA PHE A 348 7.72 -13.00 12.70
C PHE A 348 7.92 -14.51 12.61
N ASN A 349 8.64 -15.00 11.60
CA ASN A 349 8.97 -16.42 11.44
C ASN A 349 9.72 -16.96 12.66
N THR A 350 10.66 -16.19 13.20
CA THR A 350 11.36 -16.56 14.43
C THR A 350 10.40 -16.60 15.63
N ALA A 351 9.52 -15.61 15.77
CA ALA A 351 8.61 -15.53 16.90
C ALA A 351 7.57 -16.65 16.92
N ILE A 352 6.95 -16.98 15.79
CA ILE A 352 5.90 -18.02 15.76
C ILE A 352 6.43 -19.44 15.95
N ASN A 353 7.71 -19.67 15.66
CA ASN A 353 8.39 -20.95 15.86
C ASN A 353 9.02 -21.09 17.27
N ASP A 354 8.86 -20.08 18.13
CA ASP A 354 9.35 -20.07 19.51
C ASP A 354 8.19 -20.23 20.49
N GLU A 355 8.14 -21.36 21.21
CA GLU A 355 7.08 -21.64 22.19
C GLU A 355 7.03 -20.60 23.33
N SER A 356 8.14 -19.93 23.65
CA SER A 356 8.14 -18.88 24.66
C SER A 356 7.33 -17.65 24.23
N PHE A 357 7.26 -17.36 22.92
CA PHE A 357 6.38 -16.31 22.38
C PHE A 357 4.92 -16.65 22.62
N TRP A 358 4.52 -17.87 22.27
CA TRP A 358 3.15 -18.34 22.46
C TRP A 358 2.77 -18.44 23.93
N LYS A 359 3.71 -18.81 24.80
CA LYS A 359 3.51 -18.79 26.25
C LYS A 359 3.24 -17.37 26.75
N GLU A 360 4.00 -16.36 26.30
CA GLU A 360 3.75 -14.96 26.63
C GLU A 360 2.40 -14.48 26.07
N PHE A 361 2.12 -14.72 24.78
CA PHE A 361 0.84 -14.37 24.15
C PHE A 361 -0.36 -14.96 24.90
N ARG A 362 -0.33 -16.27 25.20
CA ARG A 362 -1.39 -16.97 25.94
C ARG A 362 -1.49 -16.54 27.40
N SER A 363 -0.40 -16.06 28.01
CA SER A 363 -0.45 -15.52 29.39
C SER A 363 -1.37 -14.31 29.55
N HIS A 364 -1.70 -13.64 28.44
CA HIS A 364 -2.61 -12.49 28.42
C HIS A 364 -4.07 -12.85 28.13
N TYR A 365 -4.40 -14.13 27.95
CA TYR A 365 -5.77 -14.56 27.59
C TYR A 365 -6.81 -14.12 28.61
N SER A 366 -6.54 -14.25 29.91
CA SER A 366 -7.46 -13.81 30.96
C SER A 366 -7.74 -12.30 30.89
N TRP A 367 -6.71 -11.49 30.59
CA TRP A 367 -6.85 -10.05 30.40
C TRP A 367 -7.62 -9.68 29.13
N MET A 368 -7.47 -10.47 28.07
CA MET A 368 -8.21 -10.29 26.82
C MET A 368 -9.65 -10.81 26.87
N GLY A 369 -10.00 -11.64 27.85
CA GLY A 369 -11.30 -12.33 27.91
C GLY A 369 -11.35 -13.62 27.09
N ARG A 370 -10.22 -14.34 26.96
CA ARG A 370 -10.13 -15.61 26.21
C ARG A 370 -10.08 -16.85 27.14
N PRO A 371 -10.59 -18.02 26.70
CA PRO A 371 -11.23 -18.26 25.40
C PRO A 371 -12.57 -17.52 25.25
N GLY A 372 -12.86 -17.06 24.03
CA GLY A 372 -14.10 -16.33 23.75
C GLY A 372 -15.30 -17.27 23.82
N GLN A 373 -16.43 -16.81 24.35
CA GLN A 373 -17.63 -17.65 24.49
C GLN A 373 -18.22 -18.06 23.13
N LEU A 374 -18.83 -19.24 23.07
CA LEU A 374 -19.65 -19.72 21.96
C LEU A 374 -20.99 -20.19 22.53
N HIS A 375 -22.10 -19.75 21.96
CA HIS A 375 -23.43 -20.21 22.40
C HIS A 375 -24.44 -20.17 21.25
N ARG A 376 -25.51 -20.96 21.39
CA ARG A 376 -26.62 -20.97 20.43
C ARG A 376 -27.53 -19.77 20.66
N ALA A 377 -27.87 -19.04 19.60
CA ALA A 377 -28.84 -17.96 19.59
C ALA A 377 -30.24 -18.54 19.36
N GLU A 378 -30.94 -18.87 20.45
CA GLU A 378 -32.18 -19.67 20.38
C GLU A 378 -33.31 -18.94 19.66
N ARG A 379 -33.54 -17.67 19.99
CA ARG A 379 -34.63 -16.87 19.41
C ARG A 379 -34.34 -16.45 17.98
N LEU A 380 -33.08 -16.20 17.65
CA LEU A 380 -32.64 -15.92 16.29
C LEU A 380 -32.75 -17.18 15.41
N THR A 381 -32.42 -18.35 15.96
CA THR A 381 -32.61 -19.65 15.29
C THR A 381 -34.09 -19.92 15.00
N GLU A 382 -34.95 -19.72 16.00
CA GLU A 382 -36.40 -19.87 15.84
C GLU A 382 -36.94 -18.91 14.77
N PHE A 383 -36.53 -17.64 14.83
CA PHE A 383 -36.90 -16.63 13.84
C PHE A 383 -36.45 -16.99 12.41
N ALA A 384 -35.23 -17.52 12.26
CA ALA A 384 -34.73 -17.95 10.96
C ALA A 384 -35.46 -19.19 10.42
N GLY A 385 -36.03 -20.04 11.29
CA GLY A 385 -36.85 -21.20 10.91
C GLY A 385 -36.09 -22.35 10.23
N GLY A 386 -34.75 -22.31 10.24
CA GLY A 386 -33.89 -23.23 9.50
C GLY A 386 -32.74 -23.79 10.36
N ALA A 387 -31.51 -23.64 9.89
CA ALA A 387 -30.32 -24.08 10.63
C ALA A 387 -30.18 -23.39 12.00
N ASN A 388 -29.56 -24.08 12.95
CA ASN A 388 -29.17 -23.52 14.23
C ASN A 388 -28.07 -22.47 14.05
N ILE A 389 -28.23 -21.32 14.68
CA ILE A 389 -27.27 -20.22 14.63
C ILE A 389 -26.52 -20.14 15.97
N TRP A 390 -25.19 -20.17 15.91
CA TRP A 390 -24.28 -20.01 17.03
C TRP A 390 -23.51 -18.72 16.91
N LEU A 391 -23.19 -18.09 18.04
CA LEU A 391 -22.48 -16.82 18.11
C LEU A 391 -21.12 -17.00 18.77
N LYS A 392 -20.04 -16.80 18.01
CA LYS A 392 -18.68 -16.70 18.54
C LYS A 392 -18.44 -15.28 19.04
N ARG A 393 -18.36 -15.11 20.37
CA ARG A 393 -18.50 -13.83 21.08
C ARG A 393 -17.22 -13.01 21.21
N GLU A 394 -16.65 -12.58 20.07
CA GLU A 394 -15.49 -11.68 20.07
C GLU A 394 -15.85 -10.24 20.51
N ASP A 395 -17.14 -9.91 20.61
CA ASP A 395 -17.67 -8.68 21.20
C ASP A 395 -17.40 -8.55 22.71
N LEU A 396 -17.21 -9.68 23.39
CA LEU A 396 -16.91 -9.75 24.81
C LEU A 396 -15.42 -9.62 25.13
N ASN A 397 -14.56 -9.64 24.11
CA ASN A 397 -13.13 -9.42 24.31
C ASN A 397 -12.88 -8.07 24.98
N HIS A 398 -11.76 -7.96 25.69
CA HIS A 398 -11.26 -6.67 26.15
C HIS A 398 -11.16 -5.71 24.97
N THR A 399 -11.49 -4.44 25.20
CA THR A 399 -11.72 -3.38 24.18
C THR A 399 -13.03 -3.47 23.38
N GLY A 400 -13.64 -4.66 23.27
CA GLY A 400 -14.96 -4.89 22.67
C GLY A 400 -14.97 -5.43 21.23
N SER A 401 -13.85 -5.98 20.75
CA SER A 401 -13.79 -6.59 19.42
C SER A 401 -12.64 -7.60 19.27
N HIS A 402 -12.64 -8.33 18.14
CA HIS A 402 -11.54 -9.20 17.71
C HIS A 402 -10.19 -8.49 17.51
N LYS A 403 -10.15 -7.15 17.41
CA LYS A 403 -8.92 -6.41 17.06
C LYS A 403 -7.81 -6.59 18.10
N ILE A 404 -8.16 -6.83 19.37
CA ILE A 404 -7.19 -7.02 20.46
C ILE A 404 -6.27 -8.23 20.24
N ASN A 405 -6.74 -9.27 19.55
CA ASN A 405 -5.94 -10.47 19.24
C ASN A 405 -4.70 -10.11 18.41
N ASN A 406 -4.93 -9.38 17.33
CA ASN A 406 -3.87 -8.92 16.43
C ASN A 406 -2.97 -7.87 17.10
N ALA A 407 -3.56 -6.89 17.78
CA ALA A 407 -2.79 -5.84 18.45
C ALA A 407 -1.82 -6.41 19.49
N LEU A 408 -2.25 -7.42 20.27
CA LEU A 408 -1.36 -8.09 21.22
C LEU A 408 -0.21 -8.82 20.52
N GLY A 409 -0.50 -9.62 19.48
CA GLY A 409 0.53 -10.38 18.80
C GLY A 409 1.59 -9.48 18.17
N GLN A 410 1.17 -8.40 17.51
CA GLN A 410 2.09 -7.46 16.87
C GLN A 410 2.88 -6.61 17.86
N ILE A 411 2.33 -6.22 19.02
CA ILE A 411 3.15 -5.48 20.01
C ILE A 411 4.22 -6.39 20.65
N LEU A 412 3.93 -7.67 20.86
CA LEU A 412 4.93 -8.63 21.34
C LEU A 412 6.03 -8.83 20.28
N LEU A 413 5.65 -8.90 19.01
CA LEU A 413 6.59 -8.93 17.88
C LEU A 413 7.45 -7.66 17.83
N ALA A 414 6.85 -6.48 17.98
CA ALA A 414 7.55 -5.20 18.01
C ALA A 414 8.62 -5.15 19.12
N ARG A 415 8.26 -5.60 20.33
CA ARG A 415 9.19 -5.68 21.47
C ARG A 415 10.36 -6.62 21.20
N ARG A 416 10.10 -7.77 20.58
CA ARG A 416 11.15 -8.73 20.18
C ARG A 416 12.09 -8.19 19.11
N LEU A 417 11.56 -7.41 18.18
CA LEU A 417 12.31 -6.67 17.16
C LEU A 417 13.05 -5.44 17.72
N GLY A 418 12.97 -5.18 19.04
CA GLY A 418 13.63 -4.04 19.67
C GLY A 418 13.03 -2.68 19.32
N LYS A 419 11.81 -2.65 18.75
CA LYS A 419 11.11 -1.41 18.41
C LYS A 419 10.62 -0.73 19.69
N THR A 420 10.72 0.59 19.73
CA THR A 420 10.40 1.40 20.91
C THR A 420 9.10 2.17 20.78
N GLU A 421 8.61 2.37 19.55
CA GLU A 421 7.41 3.15 19.26
C GLU A 421 6.43 2.38 18.37
N ILE A 422 5.15 2.67 18.52
CA ILE A 422 4.07 2.06 17.75
C ILE A 422 3.30 3.11 16.97
N ILE A 423 3.01 2.80 15.71
CA ILE A 423 2.01 3.51 14.91
C ILE A 423 0.92 2.55 14.44
N ALA A 424 -0.28 3.06 14.19
CA ALA A 424 -1.37 2.32 13.56
C ALA A 424 -2.33 3.27 12.84
N GLU A 425 -3.11 2.75 11.90
CA GLU A 425 -4.26 3.44 11.31
C GLU A 425 -5.55 3.12 12.08
N THR A 426 -6.63 3.86 11.85
CA THR A 426 -7.97 3.41 12.21
C THR A 426 -9.06 4.13 11.43
N GLY A 427 -10.17 3.44 11.13
CA GLY A 427 -11.42 4.00 10.60
C GLY A 427 -12.44 4.14 11.73
N ALA A 428 -13.27 3.12 11.96
CA ALA A 428 -14.24 3.04 13.07
C ALA A 428 -13.69 3.26 14.51
N GLY A 429 -12.37 3.33 14.68
CA GLY A 429 -11.69 3.59 15.96
C GLY A 429 -11.36 2.35 16.79
N GLN A 430 -11.97 1.18 16.52
CA GLN A 430 -11.75 -0.03 17.33
C GLN A 430 -10.31 -0.56 17.25
N HIS A 431 -9.67 -0.51 16.06
CA HIS A 431 -8.26 -0.89 15.94
C HIS A 431 -7.36 0.10 16.69
N GLY A 432 -7.61 1.41 16.54
CA GLY A 432 -6.89 2.43 17.30
C GLY A 432 -7.01 2.24 18.81
N VAL A 433 -8.19 1.92 19.33
CA VAL A 433 -8.41 1.62 20.75
C VAL A 433 -7.66 0.35 21.18
N ALA A 434 -7.70 -0.72 20.40
CA ALA A 434 -6.98 -1.95 20.69
C ALA A 434 -5.46 -1.73 20.76
N THR A 435 -4.91 -1.02 19.76
CA THR A 435 -3.49 -0.67 19.70
C THR A 435 -3.08 0.23 20.86
N ALA A 436 -3.83 1.30 21.15
CA ALA A 436 -3.54 2.17 22.28
C ALA A 436 -3.60 1.41 23.63
N THR A 437 -4.52 0.45 23.75
CA THR A 437 -4.68 -0.37 24.97
C THR A 437 -3.45 -1.24 25.21
N VAL A 438 -2.95 -1.94 24.18
CA VAL A 438 -1.74 -2.75 24.33
C VAL A 438 -0.51 -1.86 24.54
N CYS A 439 -0.40 -0.74 23.82
CA CYS A 439 0.69 0.22 24.03
C CYS A 439 0.75 0.73 25.47
N ALA A 440 -0.39 1.10 26.06
CA ALA A 440 -0.47 1.50 27.45
C ALA A 440 -0.01 0.39 28.41
N LYS A 441 -0.42 -0.86 28.15
CA LYS A 441 -0.03 -2.03 28.95
C LYS A 441 1.48 -2.30 28.93
N PHE A 442 2.12 -2.11 27.77
CA PHE A 442 3.55 -2.40 27.58
C PHE A 442 4.44 -1.17 27.68
N GLY A 443 3.88 0.02 27.99
CA GLY A 443 4.64 1.26 28.17
C GLY A 443 5.29 1.78 26.88
N MET A 444 4.66 1.56 25.72
CA MET A 444 5.19 1.99 24.43
C MET A 444 4.45 3.23 23.90
N PRO A 445 5.14 4.30 23.49
CA PRO A 445 4.52 5.44 22.80
C PRO A 445 3.71 4.99 21.58
N CYS A 446 2.53 5.58 21.41
CA CYS A 446 1.56 5.18 20.41
C CYS A 446 1.05 6.40 19.64
N THR A 447 1.10 6.35 18.31
CA THR A 447 0.48 7.36 17.43
C THR A 447 -0.51 6.68 16.49
N ILE A 448 -1.77 7.11 16.54
CA ILE A 448 -2.85 6.60 15.71
C ILE A 448 -3.17 7.61 14.60
N TYR A 449 -3.10 7.18 13.35
CA TYR A 449 -3.56 7.93 12.18
C TYR A 449 -5.04 7.61 11.92
N MET A 450 -5.86 8.64 11.73
CA MET A 450 -7.29 8.49 11.52
C MET A 450 -7.78 9.55 10.55
N GLY A 451 -8.60 9.17 9.57
CA GLY A 451 -9.17 10.13 8.61
C GLY A 451 -9.96 11.22 9.33
N ALA A 452 -9.84 12.48 8.91
CA ALA A 452 -10.48 13.60 9.61
C ALA A 452 -12.02 13.47 9.66
N GLU A 453 -12.64 12.84 8.66
CA GLU A 453 -14.08 12.56 8.68
C GLU A 453 -14.43 11.44 9.68
N ASP A 454 -13.57 10.42 9.79
CA ASP A 454 -13.74 9.37 10.80
C ASP A 454 -13.52 9.89 12.22
N VAL A 455 -12.57 10.82 12.44
CA VAL A 455 -12.38 11.51 13.72
C VAL A 455 -13.67 12.21 14.17
N ARG A 456 -14.40 12.84 13.22
CA ARG A 456 -15.69 13.49 13.48
C ARG A 456 -16.78 12.47 13.81
N ARG A 457 -16.93 11.41 12.99
CA ARG A 457 -17.99 10.39 13.14
C ARG A 457 -17.80 9.50 14.36
N GLN A 458 -16.56 9.27 14.80
CA GLN A 458 -16.21 8.30 15.84
C GLN A 458 -15.54 8.96 17.05
N ALA A 459 -16.03 10.14 17.43
CA ALA A 459 -15.46 10.97 18.49
C ALA A 459 -15.28 10.23 19.83
N LEU A 460 -16.19 9.29 20.17
CA LEU A 460 -16.07 8.47 21.37
C LEU A 460 -14.81 7.59 21.37
N ASN A 461 -14.49 6.97 20.24
CA ASN A 461 -13.29 6.14 20.13
C ASN A 461 -12.02 7.01 20.09
N VAL A 462 -12.05 8.19 19.46
CA VAL A 462 -10.95 9.16 19.53
C VAL A 462 -10.65 9.55 20.99
N PHE A 463 -11.70 9.81 21.78
CA PHE A 463 -11.55 10.12 23.19
C PHE A 463 -10.96 8.93 23.98
N ARG A 464 -11.43 7.70 23.73
CA ARG A 464 -10.88 6.47 24.34
C ARG A 464 -9.39 6.28 24.01
N ILE A 465 -8.98 6.53 22.77
CA ILE A 465 -7.58 6.43 22.33
C ILE A 465 -6.71 7.42 23.10
N LYS A 466 -7.15 8.67 23.21
CA LYS A 466 -6.43 9.72 23.96
C LYS A 466 -6.39 9.43 25.47
N LEU A 467 -7.46 8.88 26.03
CA LEU A 467 -7.54 8.47 27.43
C LEU A 467 -6.49 7.38 27.76
N LEU A 468 -6.18 6.51 26.80
CA LEU A 468 -5.15 5.48 26.89
C LEU A 468 -3.72 6.02 26.68
N GLY A 469 -3.55 7.34 26.49
CA GLY A 469 -2.25 7.99 26.36
C GLY A 469 -1.68 8.03 24.94
N ALA A 470 -2.42 7.55 23.94
CA ALA A 470 -1.99 7.59 22.55
C ALA A 470 -2.28 8.95 21.90
N LYS A 471 -1.43 9.34 20.94
CA LYS A 471 -1.64 10.51 20.09
C LYS A 471 -2.60 10.13 18.95
N VAL A 472 -3.44 11.06 18.52
CA VAL A 472 -4.30 10.90 17.33
C VAL A 472 -3.96 11.98 16.33
N VAL A 473 -3.59 11.57 15.12
CA VAL A 473 -3.29 12.44 13.98
C VAL A 473 -4.47 12.36 13.00
N ALA A 474 -5.17 13.48 12.82
CA ALA A 474 -6.24 13.59 11.84
C ALA A 474 -5.65 13.77 10.43
N VAL A 475 -6.00 12.88 9.51
CA VAL A 475 -5.54 12.91 8.12
C VAL A 475 -6.53 13.71 7.26
N GLU A 476 -6.08 14.85 6.76
CA GLU A 476 -6.87 15.81 5.97
C GLU A 476 -6.77 15.60 4.45
N ALA A 477 -5.82 14.78 4.02
CA ALA A 477 -5.58 14.45 2.62
C ALA A 477 -6.64 13.47 2.07
N GLY A 478 -6.84 13.51 0.75
CA GLY A 478 -7.71 12.57 0.04
C GLY A 478 -9.17 12.60 0.51
N SER A 479 -9.75 11.41 0.69
CA SER A 479 -11.14 11.22 1.14
C SER A 479 -11.35 11.49 2.64
N ARG A 480 -10.26 11.61 3.40
CA ARG A 480 -10.25 11.78 4.87
C ARG A 480 -10.88 10.61 5.61
N THR A 481 -10.69 9.40 5.09
CA THR A 481 -11.21 8.14 5.66
C THR A 481 -10.08 7.13 5.94
N LEU A 482 -10.44 5.87 6.26
CA LEU A 482 -9.50 4.78 6.52
C LEU A 482 -8.42 4.63 5.45
N ARG A 483 -8.74 4.78 4.15
CA ARG A 483 -7.76 4.69 3.06
C ARG A 483 -6.59 5.65 3.28
N ASP A 484 -6.90 6.91 3.55
CA ASP A 484 -5.90 7.96 3.72
C ASP A 484 -5.09 7.76 5.01
N ALA A 485 -5.72 7.22 6.06
CA ALA A 485 -5.04 6.86 7.30
C ALA A 485 -4.01 5.73 7.14
N VAL A 486 -4.30 4.71 6.31
CA VAL A 486 -3.32 3.65 5.95
C VAL A 486 -2.11 4.28 5.25
N ASN A 487 -2.37 5.15 4.27
CA ASN A 487 -1.32 5.83 3.52
C ASN A 487 -0.40 6.64 4.43
N GLU A 488 -0.97 7.45 5.32
CA GLU A 488 -0.17 8.28 6.23
C GLU A 488 0.60 7.42 7.25
N ALA A 489 0.01 6.33 7.75
CA ALA A 489 0.71 5.39 8.63
C ALA A 489 1.90 4.73 7.92
N MET A 490 1.73 4.25 6.68
CA MET A 490 2.83 3.69 5.90
C MET A 490 3.93 4.72 5.64
N ARG A 491 3.59 5.97 5.28
CA ARG A 491 4.58 7.05 5.08
C ARG A 491 5.34 7.36 6.36
N SER A 492 4.65 7.48 7.49
CA SER A 492 5.26 7.68 8.81
C SER A 492 6.16 6.51 9.21
N TRP A 493 5.86 5.31 8.74
CA TRP A 493 6.70 4.15 9.00
C TRP A 493 8.03 4.28 8.27
N VAL A 494 8.00 4.62 6.97
CA VAL A 494 9.20 4.80 6.11
C VAL A 494 10.23 5.73 6.74
N THR A 495 9.80 6.77 7.46
CA THR A 495 10.71 7.75 8.06
C THR A 495 11.39 7.27 9.33
N ASN A 496 10.82 6.29 10.05
CA ASN A 496 11.26 5.88 11.40
C ASN A 496 11.41 4.36 11.56
N LEU A 497 11.83 3.64 10.51
CA LEU A 497 11.85 2.17 10.48
C LEU A 497 12.70 1.53 11.58
N SER A 498 13.76 2.18 12.04
CA SER A 498 14.66 1.63 13.08
C SER A 498 14.00 1.55 14.45
N SER A 499 13.16 2.53 14.81
CA SER A 499 12.54 2.66 16.14
C SER A 499 11.07 2.27 16.18
N THR A 500 10.37 2.34 15.05
CA THR A 500 8.91 2.32 15.01
C THR A 500 8.38 1.04 14.34
N HIS A 501 7.39 0.41 14.97
CA HIS A 501 6.62 -0.68 14.38
C HIS A 501 5.22 -0.22 13.97
N TYR A 502 4.79 -0.63 12.78
CA TYR A 502 3.44 -0.37 12.29
C TYR A 502 2.53 -1.56 12.59
N ILE A 503 1.58 -1.39 13.53
CA ILE A 503 0.54 -2.39 13.79
C ILE A 503 -0.62 -2.17 12.81
N ILE A 504 -0.61 -2.93 11.72
CA ILE A 504 -1.70 -2.91 10.74
C ILE A 504 -2.98 -3.51 11.32
N GLY A 505 -4.14 -2.93 10.97
CA GLY A 505 -5.43 -3.25 11.58
C GLY A 505 -6.22 -4.37 10.93
N SER A 506 -5.84 -4.81 9.73
CA SER A 506 -6.53 -5.91 9.04
C SER A 506 -5.58 -6.78 8.23
N ALA A 507 -6.08 -7.91 7.71
CA ALA A 507 -5.30 -8.87 6.91
C ALA A 507 -5.05 -8.36 5.48
N ILE A 508 -4.62 -7.10 5.38
CA ILE A 508 -4.31 -6.34 4.17
C ILE A 508 -2.83 -5.97 4.20
N GLY A 509 -2.38 -5.20 3.22
CA GLY A 509 -1.00 -4.74 3.17
C GLY A 509 -0.05 -5.75 2.53
N PRO A 510 1.21 -5.34 2.30
CA PRO A 510 2.22 -6.20 1.71
C PRO A 510 2.54 -7.37 2.64
N HIS A 511 3.02 -8.49 2.08
CA HIS A 511 3.65 -9.55 2.88
C HIS A 511 4.73 -8.95 3.80
N PRO A 512 4.80 -9.33 5.08
CA PRO A 512 4.11 -10.45 5.75
C PRO A 512 2.79 -10.10 6.48
N PHE A 513 2.27 -8.88 6.34
CA PHE A 513 1.14 -8.42 7.15
C PHE A 513 -0.13 -9.29 7.09
N PRO A 514 -0.63 -9.70 5.90
CA PRO A 514 -1.82 -10.56 5.83
C PRO A 514 -1.66 -11.85 6.65
N THR A 515 -0.48 -12.47 6.54
CA THR A 515 -0.10 -13.71 7.22
C THR A 515 0.02 -13.51 8.73
N ILE A 516 0.64 -12.42 9.18
CA ILE A 516 0.75 -12.03 10.59
C ILE A 516 -0.63 -11.89 11.21
N VAL A 517 -1.48 -11.06 10.59
CA VAL A 517 -2.81 -10.75 11.13
C VAL A 517 -3.67 -11.99 11.18
N ARG A 518 -3.68 -12.81 10.11
CA ARG A 518 -4.42 -14.07 10.09
C ARG A 518 -3.92 -15.02 11.18
N THR A 519 -2.60 -15.14 11.40
CA THR A 519 -2.05 -16.00 12.46
C THR A 519 -2.59 -15.61 13.84
N PHE A 520 -2.52 -14.33 14.21
CA PHE A 520 -3.00 -13.88 15.51
C PHE A 520 -4.53 -13.89 15.64
N GLN A 521 -5.26 -13.81 14.53
CA GLN A 521 -6.72 -13.94 14.53
C GLN A 521 -7.21 -15.40 14.46
N SER A 522 -6.35 -16.36 14.09
CA SER A 522 -6.73 -17.78 13.93
C SER A 522 -7.23 -18.42 15.22
N VAL A 523 -6.93 -17.81 16.38
CA VAL A 523 -7.48 -18.21 17.68
C VAL A 523 -9.02 -18.26 17.67
N ILE A 524 -9.68 -17.41 16.87
CA ILE A 524 -11.14 -17.36 16.73
C ILE A 524 -11.68 -18.69 16.20
N GLY A 525 -11.17 -19.12 15.04
CA GLY A 525 -11.59 -20.38 14.41
C GLY A 525 -11.10 -21.62 15.17
N GLN A 526 -9.91 -21.55 15.79
CA GLN A 526 -9.37 -22.65 16.60
C GLN A 526 -10.26 -22.94 17.82
N GLU A 527 -10.63 -21.90 18.57
CA GLU A 527 -11.56 -22.05 19.68
C GLU A 527 -12.93 -22.48 19.20
N THR A 528 -13.43 -21.93 18.08
CA THR A 528 -14.72 -22.33 17.52
C THR A 528 -14.74 -23.80 17.17
N LYS A 529 -13.69 -24.33 16.52
CA LYS A 529 -13.56 -25.74 16.16
C LYS A 529 -13.57 -26.62 17.42
N ALA A 530 -12.80 -26.26 18.45
CA ALA A 530 -12.77 -26.99 19.72
C ALA A 530 -14.14 -26.98 20.43
N GLN A 531 -14.78 -25.80 20.50
CA GLN A 531 -16.07 -25.62 21.19
C GLN A 531 -17.22 -26.32 20.45
N MET A 532 -17.24 -26.32 19.11
CA MET A 532 -18.25 -27.09 18.35
C MET A 532 -18.06 -28.60 18.53
N GLN A 533 -16.80 -29.06 18.56
CA GLN A 533 -16.52 -30.46 18.87
C GLN A 533 -16.99 -30.84 20.29
N GLU A 534 -16.84 -29.94 21.26
CA GLU A 534 -17.33 -30.13 22.64
C GLU A 534 -18.86 -30.13 22.73
N TYR A 535 -19.53 -29.16 22.09
CA TYR A 535 -20.98 -28.97 22.24
C TYR A 535 -21.82 -29.92 21.41
N ILE A 536 -21.38 -30.28 20.21
CA ILE A 536 -22.18 -31.09 19.26
C ILE A 536 -21.45 -32.30 18.70
N GLY A 537 -20.19 -32.53 19.08
CA GLY A 537 -19.43 -33.70 18.65
C GLY A 537 -18.94 -33.67 17.20
N ARG A 538 -19.08 -32.55 16.50
CA ARG A 538 -18.71 -32.39 15.08
C ARG A 538 -18.40 -30.95 14.69
N LEU A 539 -17.86 -30.76 13.48
CA LEU A 539 -17.69 -29.44 12.86
C LEU A 539 -19.06 -28.81 12.49
N PRO A 540 -19.14 -27.46 12.44
CA PRO A 540 -20.32 -26.78 11.91
C PRO A 540 -20.47 -27.04 10.41
N ASP A 541 -21.68 -26.88 9.88
CA ASP A 541 -21.94 -26.97 8.45
C ASP A 541 -21.52 -25.68 7.71
N ALA A 542 -21.51 -24.54 8.40
CA ALA A 542 -21.00 -23.28 7.87
C ALA A 542 -20.43 -22.35 8.96
N VAL A 543 -19.47 -21.51 8.56
CA VAL A 543 -19.01 -20.35 9.34
C VAL A 543 -19.22 -19.06 8.55
N VAL A 544 -19.69 -18.01 9.24
CA VAL A 544 -20.08 -16.73 8.65
C VAL A 544 -19.35 -15.58 9.33
N ALA A 545 -18.84 -14.63 8.56
CA ALA A 545 -18.12 -13.47 9.07
C ALA A 545 -18.31 -12.24 8.16
N CYS A 546 -18.25 -11.04 8.73
CA CYS A 546 -18.31 -9.81 7.95
C CYS A 546 -16.94 -9.51 7.32
N VAL A 547 -16.91 -8.88 6.15
CA VAL A 547 -15.71 -8.65 5.37
C VAL A 547 -15.57 -7.17 5.02
N GLY A 548 -14.61 -6.52 5.69
CA GLY A 548 -13.99 -5.27 5.24
C GLY A 548 -12.60 -5.62 4.71
N GLY A 549 -11.54 -5.21 5.41
CA GLY A 549 -10.18 -5.71 5.13
C GLY A 549 -9.98 -7.23 5.38
N GLY A 550 -10.85 -7.87 6.17
CA GLY A 550 -10.95 -9.33 6.24
C GLY A 550 -10.35 -10.03 7.47
N SER A 551 -9.80 -9.30 8.45
CA SER A 551 -9.10 -9.92 9.61
C SER A 551 -9.94 -10.90 10.45
N ASN A 552 -11.20 -10.57 10.75
CA ASN A 552 -12.07 -11.47 11.54
C ASN A 552 -12.49 -12.70 10.71
N ALA A 553 -12.80 -12.49 9.43
CA ALA A 553 -13.14 -13.56 8.50
C ALA A 553 -11.97 -14.51 8.29
N ALA A 554 -10.76 -14.01 8.03
CA ALA A 554 -9.55 -14.82 7.92
C ALA A 554 -9.28 -15.61 9.22
N GLY A 555 -9.42 -14.98 10.38
CA GLY A 555 -9.25 -15.64 11.69
C GLY A 555 -10.29 -16.74 11.97
N MET A 556 -11.53 -16.55 11.53
CA MET A 556 -12.58 -17.55 11.65
C MET A 556 -12.38 -18.68 10.62
N PHE A 557 -12.12 -18.35 9.36
CA PHE A 557 -12.13 -19.28 8.23
C PHE A 557 -10.87 -20.13 8.14
N TYR A 558 -9.70 -19.56 8.45
CA TYR A 558 -8.42 -20.24 8.21
C TYR A 558 -8.35 -21.62 8.89
N PRO A 559 -8.76 -21.81 10.16
CA PRO A 559 -8.77 -23.13 10.79
C PRO A 559 -9.72 -24.14 10.15
N PHE A 560 -10.72 -23.70 9.36
CA PHE A 560 -11.64 -24.55 8.58
C PHE A 560 -11.28 -24.63 7.10
N SER A 561 -10.26 -23.91 6.63
CA SER A 561 -9.94 -23.80 5.20
C SER A 561 -9.62 -25.15 4.55
N ALA A 562 -9.06 -26.10 5.31
CA ALA A 562 -8.79 -27.46 4.85
C ALA A 562 -9.96 -28.44 5.04
N ASP A 563 -11.08 -28.01 5.63
CA ASP A 563 -12.27 -28.84 5.85
C ASP A 563 -13.34 -28.53 4.78
N PRO A 564 -13.39 -29.27 3.65
CA PRO A 564 -14.32 -28.98 2.55
C PRO A 564 -15.79 -29.16 2.93
N SER A 565 -16.06 -29.88 4.03
CA SER A 565 -17.41 -30.03 4.59
C SER A 565 -17.97 -28.76 5.22
N VAL A 566 -17.10 -27.79 5.57
CA VAL A 566 -17.49 -26.53 6.22
C VAL A 566 -17.55 -25.43 5.18
N LYS A 567 -18.75 -24.87 4.96
CA LYS A 567 -18.94 -23.71 4.09
C LYS A 567 -18.37 -22.44 4.74
N LEU A 568 -17.69 -21.61 3.96
CA LEU A 568 -17.17 -20.32 4.41
C LEU A 568 -17.96 -19.22 3.70
N LEU A 569 -18.67 -18.39 4.47
CA LEU A 569 -19.47 -17.29 3.93
C LEU A 569 -18.99 -15.94 4.48
N GLY A 570 -18.38 -15.14 3.62
CA GLY A 570 -18.08 -13.74 3.89
C GLY A 570 -19.26 -12.84 3.51
N VAL A 571 -19.57 -11.85 4.35
CA VAL A 571 -20.61 -10.85 4.06
C VAL A 571 -20.00 -9.45 4.00
N GLU A 572 -20.02 -8.85 2.82
CA GLU A 572 -19.49 -7.51 2.55
C GLU A 572 -20.55 -6.42 2.71
N ALA A 573 -20.11 -5.17 2.82
CA ALA A 573 -20.99 -4.01 2.87
C ALA A 573 -21.50 -3.66 1.46
N GLY A 574 -22.78 -3.93 1.23
CA GLY A 574 -23.49 -3.58 0.00
C GLY A 574 -23.92 -2.11 -0.09
N GLY A 575 -23.77 -1.32 0.97
CA GLY A 575 -24.11 0.10 1.00
C GLY A 575 -25.56 0.37 0.56
N ASP A 576 -25.75 1.27 -0.39
CA ASP A 576 -27.07 1.55 -0.99
C ASP A 576 -27.49 0.47 -2.02
N GLY A 577 -26.58 -0.44 -2.39
CA GLY A 577 -26.78 -1.53 -3.36
C GLY A 577 -25.55 -1.73 -4.25
N ILE A 578 -25.25 -2.98 -4.61
CA ILE A 578 -24.09 -3.33 -5.47
C ILE A 578 -24.20 -2.80 -6.91
N ASP A 579 -25.42 -2.47 -7.34
CA ASP A 579 -25.69 -1.90 -8.67
C ASP A 579 -25.45 -0.37 -8.71
N THR A 580 -25.02 0.21 -7.59
CA THR A 580 -24.75 1.64 -7.42
C THR A 580 -23.27 1.87 -7.15
N ASP A 581 -22.76 3.09 -7.32
CA ASP A 581 -21.37 3.41 -6.94
C ASP A 581 -21.18 3.54 -5.41
N ARG A 582 -22.24 3.33 -4.61
CA ARG A 582 -22.25 3.55 -3.15
C ARG A 582 -22.28 2.23 -2.39
N HIS A 583 -21.17 1.50 -2.46
CA HIS A 583 -20.96 0.28 -1.68
C HIS A 583 -19.47 0.06 -1.32
N SER A 584 -19.19 -0.96 -0.51
CA SER A 584 -17.83 -1.43 -0.20
C SER A 584 -17.71 -2.96 -0.41
N ALA A 585 -18.51 -3.52 -1.32
CA ALA A 585 -18.56 -4.95 -1.65
C ALA A 585 -17.45 -5.35 -2.64
N THR A 586 -16.20 -5.33 -2.18
CA THR A 586 -14.99 -5.47 -3.00
C THR A 586 -14.88 -6.80 -3.75
N LEU A 587 -15.19 -7.93 -3.12
CA LEU A 587 -15.17 -9.25 -3.73
C LEU A 587 -16.39 -9.50 -4.63
N SER A 588 -17.50 -8.82 -4.36
CA SER A 588 -18.75 -8.99 -5.12
C SER A 588 -18.80 -8.09 -6.36
N GLY A 589 -18.30 -6.85 -6.28
CA GLY A 589 -18.38 -5.84 -7.34
C GLY A 589 -17.03 -5.29 -7.83
N GLY A 590 -15.92 -5.70 -7.22
CA GLY A 590 -14.58 -5.21 -7.59
C GLY A 590 -13.87 -6.04 -8.66
N THR A 591 -12.67 -5.59 -9.01
CA THR A 591 -11.78 -6.26 -9.97
C THR A 591 -10.38 -6.42 -9.38
N LYS A 592 -9.56 -7.28 -10.00
CA LYS A 592 -8.18 -7.52 -9.54
C LYS A 592 -7.32 -6.28 -9.76
N GLY A 593 -6.51 -5.92 -8.78
CA GLY A 593 -5.62 -4.77 -8.83
C GLY A 593 -4.64 -4.72 -7.66
N VAL A 594 -3.94 -3.59 -7.53
CA VAL A 594 -2.94 -3.33 -6.50
C VAL A 594 -3.34 -2.10 -5.70
N LEU A 595 -3.39 -2.26 -4.38
CA LEU A 595 -3.69 -1.19 -3.42
C LEU A 595 -2.94 -1.44 -2.12
N HIS A 596 -2.41 -0.39 -1.50
CA HIS A 596 -1.75 -0.46 -0.19
C HIS A 596 -0.71 -1.58 -0.07
N GLY A 597 0.12 -1.79 -1.10
CA GLY A 597 1.21 -2.77 -1.02
C GLY A 597 0.88 -4.19 -1.46
N VAL A 598 -0.34 -4.48 -1.91
CA VAL A 598 -0.77 -5.85 -2.16
C VAL A 598 -1.64 -6.00 -3.41
N ARG A 599 -1.43 -7.09 -4.15
CA ARG A 599 -2.33 -7.51 -5.23
C ARG A 599 -3.53 -8.26 -4.66
N THR A 600 -4.73 -7.78 -4.95
CA THR A 600 -5.99 -8.27 -4.38
C THR A 600 -7.19 -7.84 -5.25
N TYR A 601 -8.42 -8.09 -4.81
CA TYR A 601 -9.60 -7.42 -5.38
C TYR A 601 -9.73 -6.02 -4.80
N ILE A 602 -10.09 -5.06 -5.66
CA ILE A 602 -10.31 -3.66 -5.31
C ILE A 602 -11.50 -3.08 -6.06
N LEU A 603 -12.12 -2.06 -5.46
CA LEU A 603 -13.08 -1.18 -6.13
C LEU A 603 -12.30 -0.10 -6.88
N GLN A 604 -12.40 -0.13 -8.20
CA GLN A 604 -11.68 0.77 -9.09
C GLN A 604 -12.46 1.04 -10.38
N ASP A 605 -12.16 2.15 -11.03
CA ASP A 605 -12.68 2.48 -12.34
C ASP A 605 -11.93 1.75 -13.48
N ALA A 606 -12.40 1.94 -14.72
CA ALA A 606 -11.79 1.36 -15.92
C ALA A 606 -10.37 1.90 -16.24
N HIS A 607 -9.87 2.87 -15.49
CA HIS A 607 -8.53 3.44 -15.61
C HIS A 607 -7.61 3.02 -14.47
N GLY A 608 -8.08 2.16 -13.58
CA GLY A 608 -7.33 1.68 -12.42
C GLY A 608 -7.21 2.73 -11.32
N GLN A 609 -8.09 3.72 -11.28
CA GLN A 609 -8.21 4.65 -10.16
C GLN A 609 -9.11 4.04 -9.10
N ILE A 610 -8.72 4.18 -7.83
CA ILE A 610 -9.46 3.60 -6.70
C ILE A 610 -10.75 4.38 -6.50
N SER A 611 -11.87 3.67 -6.56
CA SER A 611 -13.19 4.25 -6.33
C SER A 611 -13.37 4.66 -4.87
N ASP A 612 -14.18 5.68 -4.64
CA ASP A 612 -14.70 5.96 -3.31
C ASP A 612 -15.67 4.85 -2.89
N THR A 613 -15.85 4.67 -1.59
CA THR A 613 -16.66 3.60 -1.02
C THR A 613 -17.77 4.14 -0.13
N HIS A 614 -18.75 3.30 0.16
CA HIS A 614 -19.83 3.67 1.06
C HIS A 614 -20.35 2.49 1.88
N SER A 615 -20.42 2.67 3.19
CA SER A 615 -21.22 1.85 4.09
C SER A 615 -21.65 2.67 5.30
N VAL A 616 -22.78 2.31 5.90
CA VAL A 616 -23.14 2.75 7.25
C VAL A 616 -22.16 2.26 8.31
N SER A 617 -21.38 1.21 8.03
CA SER A 617 -20.36 0.65 8.91
C SER A 617 -18.95 1.12 8.52
N ALA A 618 -18.38 2.04 9.31
CA ALA A 618 -17.03 2.56 9.08
C ALA A 618 -15.92 1.49 9.11
N GLY A 619 -16.15 0.32 9.72
CA GLY A 619 -15.19 -0.78 9.74
C GLY A 619 -15.20 -1.66 8.49
N LEU A 620 -16.24 -1.55 7.65
CA LEU A 620 -16.36 -2.22 6.35
C LEU A 620 -16.13 -1.26 5.17
N ASP A 621 -16.06 0.04 5.43
CA ASP A 621 -15.88 1.08 4.42
C ASP A 621 -14.43 1.16 3.90
N TYR A 622 -14.06 0.19 3.07
CA TYR A 622 -12.70 0.02 2.54
C TYR A 622 -12.74 -0.53 1.10
N PRO A 623 -11.99 0.05 0.14
CA PRO A 623 -12.03 -0.34 -1.27
C PRO A 623 -11.23 -1.60 -1.62
N GLY A 624 -10.53 -2.21 -0.66
CA GLY A 624 -9.75 -3.42 -0.88
C GLY A 624 -10.21 -4.59 -0.02
N VAL A 625 -9.49 -5.70 -0.09
CA VAL A 625 -9.72 -6.87 0.75
C VAL A 625 -8.43 -7.67 0.94
N GLY A 626 -8.34 -8.47 2.01
CA GLY A 626 -7.16 -9.31 2.24
C GLY A 626 -6.91 -10.34 1.13
N PRO A 627 -5.65 -10.56 0.71
CA PRO A 627 -5.32 -11.41 -0.45
C PRO A 627 -5.67 -12.88 -0.25
N GLU A 628 -5.70 -13.38 0.99
CA GLU A 628 -6.10 -14.76 1.28
C GLU A 628 -7.61 -14.97 1.05
N LEU A 629 -8.45 -13.96 1.34
CA LEU A 629 -9.88 -14.00 1.03
C LEU A 629 -10.11 -13.93 -0.49
N ALA A 630 -9.35 -13.10 -1.20
CA ALA A 630 -9.35 -13.05 -2.66
C ALA A 630 -9.00 -14.41 -3.28
N SER A 631 -8.00 -15.10 -2.73
CA SER A 631 -7.63 -16.45 -3.14
C SER A 631 -8.74 -17.48 -2.88
N TRP A 632 -9.40 -17.42 -1.72
CA TRP A 632 -10.53 -18.32 -1.42
C TRP A 632 -11.76 -18.03 -2.28
N LYS A 633 -11.97 -16.79 -2.74
CA LYS A 633 -12.99 -16.48 -3.74
C LYS A 633 -12.68 -17.16 -5.07
N ASP A 634 -11.47 -16.96 -5.59
CA ASP A 634 -11.09 -17.43 -6.93
C ASP A 634 -10.96 -18.95 -7.02
N SER A 635 -10.61 -19.60 -5.91
CA SER A 635 -10.57 -21.06 -5.79
C SER A 635 -11.92 -21.67 -5.41
N ASP A 636 -12.99 -20.87 -5.33
CA ASP A 636 -14.33 -21.27 -4.88
C ASP A 636 -14.39 -21.89 -3.46
N ARG A 637 -13.33 -21.75 -2.67
CA ARG A 637 -13.27 -22.25 -1.29
C ARG A 637 -14.20 -21.48 -0.36
N ALA A 638 -14.35 -20.17 -0.56
CA ALA A 638 -15.27 -19.32 0.18
C ALA A 638 -16.23 -18.60 -0.76
N LYS A 639 -17.46 -18.37 -0.29
CA LYS A 639 -18.45 -17.55 -1.00
C LYS A 639 -18.58 -16.21 -0.32
N PHE A 640 -18.80 -15.18 -1.12
CA PHE A 640 -18.94 -13.80 -0.66
C PHE A 640 -20.24 -13.24 -1.20
N VAL A 641 -20.99 -12.57 -0.32
CA VAL A 641 -22.26 -11.91 -0.64
C VAL A 641 -22.23 -10.51 -0.06
N ALA A 642 -23.04 -9.60 -0.58
CA ALA A 642 -23.20 -8.25 -0.06
C ALA A 642 -24.51 -8.11 0.72
N ALA A 643 -24.48 -7.36 1.82
CA ALA A 643 -25.68 -6.92 2.54
C ALA A 643 -25.74 -5.39 2.51
N THR A 644 -26.84 -4.83 2.01
CA THR A 644 -27.09 -3.38 2.00
C THR A 644 -27.17 -2.81 3.41
N ASP A 645 -27.06 -1.49 3.54
CA ASP A 645 -27.19 -0.79 4.83
C ASP A 645 -28.55 -1.10 5.50
N ALA A 646 -29.63 -1.17 4.71
CA ALA A 646 -30.94 -1.55 5.22
C ALA A 646 -30.98 -2.99 5.75
N GLU A 647 -30.29 -3.91 5.10
CA GLU A 647 -30.17 -5.31 5.53
C GLU A 647 -29.28 -5.47 6.76
N ALA A 648 -28.18 -4.73 6.83
CA ALA A 648 -27.37 -4.63 8.04
C ALA A 648 -28.21 -4.12 9.23
N PHE A 649 -29.07 -3.12 9.03
CA PHE A 649 -29.98 -2.64 10.08
C PHE A 649 -31.00 -3.69 10.51
N LYS A 650 -31.48 -4.55 9.59
CA LYS A 650 -32.28 -5.73 9.97
C LYS A 650 -31.48 -6.67 10.86
N GLY A 651 -30.24 -7.00 10.48
CA GLY A 651 -29.33 -7.82 11.29
C GLY A 651 -29.08 -7.24 12.69
N PHE A 652 -28.84 -5.93 12.77
CA PHE A 652 -28.66 -5.20 14.02
C PHE A 652 -29.90 -5.31 14.91
N ARG A 653 -31.08 -5.04 14.34
CA ARG A 653 -32.37 -5.13 15.03
C ARG A 653 -32.64 -6.53 15.53
N TRP A 654 -32.48 -7.55 14.68
CA TRP A 654 -32.79 -8.93 15.01
C TRP A 654 -31.96 -9.40 16.20
N LEU A 655 -30.65 -9.20 16.16
CA LEU A 655 -29.80 -9.65 17.26
C LEU A 655 -30.11 -8.88 18.56
N SER A 656 -30.39 -7.58 18.46
CA SER A 656 -30.74 -6.75 19.62
C SER A 656 -32.07 -7.16 20.26
N GLN A 657 -33.12 -7.40 19.46
CA GLN A 657 -34.47 -7.68 19.97
C GLN A 657 -34.71 -9.15 20.30
N LEU A 658 -34.01 -10.07 19.61
CA LEU A 658 -34.17 -11.50 19.80
C LEU A 658 -33.22 -12.04 20.87
N GLU A 659 -31.97 -11.57 20.91
CA GLU A 659 -30.96 -12.11 21.83
C GLU A 659 -30.51 -11.10 22.91
N GLY A 660 -30.97 -9.85 22.87
CA GLY A 660 -30.53 -8.82 23.81
C GLY A 660 -29.05 -8.43 23.66
N ILE A 661 -28.45 -8.70 22.50
CA ILE A 661 -27.06 -8.39 22.19
C ILE A 661 -27.07 -7.25 21.18
N ILE A 662 -26.42 -6.13 21.49
CA ILE A 662 -26.25 -5.00 20.57
C ILE A 662 -24.96 -5.23 19.76
N PRO A 663 -25.03 -5.72 18.50
CA PRO A 663 -23.84 -5.98 17.70
C PRO A 663 -23.25 -4.70 17.13
N ALA A 664 -21.97 -4.74 16.79
CA ALA A 664 -21.41 -3.74 15.89
C ALA A 664 -22.14 -3.76 14.52
N LEU A 665 -22.21 -2.63 13.83
CA LEU A 665 -22.81 -2.57 12.49
C LEU A 665 -22.07 -3.48 11.48
N GLU A 666 -20.75 -3.66 11.65
CA GLU A 666 -19.94 -4.61 10.88
C GLU A 666 -20.51 -6.03 11.04
N THR A 667 -20.66 -6.46 12.29
CA THR A 667 -21.18 -7.78 12.65
C THR A 667 -22.63 -7.98 12.19
N SER A 668 -23.40 -6.91 12.14
CA SER A 668 -24.81 -6.95 11.73
C SER A 668 -25.00 -7.42 10.28
N HIS A 669 -24.02 -7.16 9.40
CA HIS A 669 -23.99 -7.71 8.05
C HIS A 669 -23.88 -9.25 8.10
N ALA A 670 -22.96 -9.78 8.91
CA ALA A 670 -22.79 -11.23 9.08
C ALA A 670 -24.05 -11.89 9.66
N VAL A 671 -24.73 -11.23 10.61
CA VAL A 671 -26.00 -11.71 11.18
C VAL A 671 -27.07 -11.81 10.10
N PHE A 672 -27.21 -10.77 9.25
CA PHE A 672 -28.15 -10.81 8.14
C PHE A 672 -27.87 -11.99 7.19
N GLY A 673 -26.62 -12.11 6.71
CA GLY A 673 -26.23 -13.21 5.83
C GLY A 673 -26.39 -14.59 6.45
N ALA A 674 -26.15 -14.74 7.77
CA ALA A 674 -26.35 -15.99 8.48
C ALA A 674 -27.83 -16.39 8.59
N VAL A 675 -28.74 -15.43 8.82
CA VAL A 675 -30.19 -15.70 8.86
C VAL A 675 -30.69 -16.15 7.49
N GLU A 676 -30.24 -15.51 6.41
CA GLU A 676 -30.59 -15.92 5.04
C GLU A 676 -30.02 -17.31 4.70
N LEU A 677 -28.78 -17.59 5.09
CA LEU A 677 -28.17 -18.91 4.91
C LEU A 677 -28.90 -19.99 5.73
N ALA A 678 -29.30 -19.68 6.96
CA ALA A 678 -30.01 -20.61 7.83
C ALA A 678 -31.33 -21.08 7.21
N LYS A 679 -32.10 -20.16 6.62
CA LYS A 679 -33.35 -20.46 5.90
C LYS A 679 -33.12 -21.44 4.74
N GLN A 680 -32.00 -21.32 4.03
CA GLN A 680 -31.67 -22.16 2.87
C GLN A 680 -31.14 -23.55 3.26
N MET A 681 -30.43 -23.67 4.39
CA MET A 681 -29.79 -24.94 4.79
C MET A 681 -30.76 -25.95 5.42
N GLY A 682 -31.90 -25.49 5.94
CA GLY A 682 -32.88 -26.34 6.61
C GLY A 682 -32.48 -26.74 8.04
N LYS A 683 -33.39 -27.38 8.76
CA LYS A 683 -33.24 -27.76 10.17
C LYS A 683 -32.16 -28.84 10.37
N GLY A 684 -31.54 -28.86 11.56
CA GLY A 684 -30.50 -29.83 11.95
C GLY A 684 -29.10 -29.50 11.44
N LYS A 685 -28.95 -28.38 10.74
CA LYS A 685 -27.68 -27.81 10.30
C LYS A 685 -27.17 -26.76 11.29
N GLU A 686 -25.86 -26.55 11.31
CA GLU A 686 -25.19 -25.71 12.31
C GLU A 686 -24.38 -24.61 11.63
N ILE A 687 -24.68 -23.36 11.95
CA ILE A 687 -24.00 -22.17 11.42
C ILE A 687 -23.35 -21.44 12.59
N VAL A 688 -22.06 -21.11 12.49
CA VAL A 688 -21.40 -20.24 13.47
C VAL A 688 -21.14 -18.87 12.87
N VAL A 689 -21.60 -17.82 13.55
CA VAL A 689 -21.37 -16.43 13.19
C VAL A 689 -20.25 -15.87 14.05
N CYS A 690 -19.24 -15.27 13.41
CA CYS A 690 -18.22 -14.48 14.09
C CYS A 690 -18.82 -13.14 14.53
N LEU A 691 -19.18 -13.01 15.81
CA LEU A 691 -19.72 -11.79 16.39
C LEU A 691 -18.55 -10.83 16.68
N SER A 692 -18.03 -10.20 15.62
CA SER A 692 -16.69 -9.59 15.56
C SER A 692 -16.44 -8.43 16.53
N GLY A 693 -17.50 -7.82 17.08
CA GLY A 693 -17.44 -6.67 17.98
C GLY A 693 -18.83 -6.22 18.44
N ARG A 694 -18.86 -5.44 19.53
CA ARG A 694 -20.07 -4.86 20.13
C ARG A 694 -20.44 -3.49 19.56
N GLY A 695 -21.73 -3.17 19.62
CA GLY A 695 -22.32 -1.99 18.98
C GLY A 695 -22.36 -0.72 19.79
N ASP A 696 -21.72 -0.65 20.97
CA ASP A 696 -21.72 0.58 21.78
C ASP A 696 -21.27 1.81 20.97
N LYS A 697 -20.29 1.63 20.08
CA LYS A 697 -19.77 2.69 19.21
C LYS A 697 -20.76 3.14 18.13
N ASP A 698 -21.73 2.29 17.79
CA ASP A 698 -22.62 2.47 16.65
C ASP A 698 -23.99 3.01 17.05
N VAL A 699 -24.33 3.04 18.36
CA VAL A 699 -25.67 3.46 18.82
C VAL A 699 -26.02 4.86 18.32
N GLN A 700 -25.07 5.80 18.35
CA GLN A 700 -25.29 7.15 17.83
C GLN A 700 -25.53 7.13 16.31
N SER A 701 -24.68 6.44 15.55
CA SER A 701 -24.84 6.32 14.09
C SER A 701 -26.15 5.64 13.70
N VAL A 702 -26.57 4.62 14.46
CA VAL A 702 -27.89 3.99 14.29
C VAL A 702 -29.01 5.00 14.56
N ALA A 703 -28.93 5.79 15.62
CA ALA A 703 -29.94 6.82 15.90
C ALA A 703 -30.02 7.90 14.81
N GLU A 704 -28.89 8.28 14.21
CA GLU A 704 -28.80 9.26 13.12
C GLU A 704 -29.33 8.72 11.78
N GLU A 705 -29.06 7.45 11.46
CA GLU A 705 -29.41 6.83 10.17
C GLU A 705 -30.79 6.16 10.17
N LEU A 706 -31.32 5.77 11.34
CA LEU A 706 -32.61 5.08 11.44
C LEU A 706 -33.78 5.90 10.87
N PRO A 707 -33.87 7.24 11.00
CA PRO A 707 -34.90 8.02 10.32
C PRO A 707 -34.92 7.84 8.80
N ARG A 708 -33.76 7.54 8.18
CA ARG A 708 -33.63 7.30 6.74
C ARG A 708 -33.94 5.84 6.39
N LEU A 709 -33.31 4.88 7.08
CA LEU A 709 -33.39 3.46 6.74
C LEU A 709 -34.60 2.74 7.36
N GLY A 710 -35.01 3.19 8.54
CA GLY A 710 -36.07 2.61 9.36
C GLY A 710 -37.42 2.42 8.67
N PRO A 711 -37.95 3.44 7.94
CA PRO A 711 -39.19 3.29 7.18
C PRO A 711 -39.15 2.13 6.17
N GLY A 712 -38.00 1.90 5.52
CA GLY A 712 -37.84 0.84 4.53
C GLY A 712 -37.78 -0.58 5.12
N ILE A 713 -37.54 -0.70 6.43
CA ILE A 713 -37.42 -1.99 7.13
C ILE A 713 -38.45 -2.15 8.26
N GLY A 714 -39.42 -1.23 8.35
CA GLY A 714 -40.45 -1.23 9.39
C GLY A 714 -39.86 -1.16 10.81
N TRP A 715 -38.85 -0.32 11.01
CA TRP A 715 -38.21 -0.11 12.32
C TRP A 715 -38.11 1.39 12.64
N ASP A 716 -38.87 1.85 13.62
CA ASP A 716 -38.88 3.25 14.05
C ASP A 716 -38.67 3.32 15.57
N LEU A 717 -37.65 4.06 15.99
CA LEU A 717 -37.32 4.31 17.39
C LEU A 717 -37.33 5.80 17.73
N ARG A 718 -37.88 6.65 16.83
CA ARG A 718 -37.97 8.09 17.09
C ARG A 718 -38.77 8.33 18.36
N PHE A 719 -38.17 9.08 19.27
CA PHE A 719 -38.79 9.64 20.46
C PHE A 719 -39.04 11.13 20.28
#